data_AF-A0A2T1DJ67-F1
#
_entry.id   AF-A0A2T1DJ67-F1
#
_cell.length_a   1.000
_cell.length_b   1.000
_cell.length_c   1.000
_cell.angle_alpha   90.00
_cell.angle_beta   90.00
_cell.angle_gamma   90.00
#
_symmetry.space_group_name_H-M   'P 1'
#
loop_
_entity.id
_entity.type
_entity.pdbx_description
1 polymer ?
#
loop_
_entity_poly.entity_id
_entity_poly.type
_entity_poly.pdbx_seq_one_letter_code
_entity_poly.pdbx_strand_id
1 'polypeptide(L)'
;MLFRFIAIALLLSILVISPQPSWASPSPPDAVPLTLELLKARLKAPVQLEGSRTIDLRHFVIDLRPDNAEFDNQFYRLIQEQIQRSAPPLGLDLSYSKILGELKMSDLAFRIPLYGKTLPPIFNEAEQAQFERDRRRLSQLNQLSRSLLIQTQVEPVQITVWRGPLLLAQTRFEGFINFTNTFFLGRVEAQGAIFPQDVDWSGARFSRKVNFSGSIFQGEVRFRNAIFFDRTRFSQVEFRGAVNFQSSEFQSAANFNQAVFKQLTNFSRILWQDNADFSQTQWQDKVFFDRDKFGRSLFLTEATFEKAVSFRQAQFNRSVNLRGASILDQTDFADANFAKGSYLNVANLQFDPKQATILGDPGQIGKAFSVPNLEGNEIVMRNLVQNFWGLQQVADANEIEYTVEKLRLKEQRQQLIGTNINNATRWHLQSLGFSEKQADAIIQAREQNPIRSFNELLKIGGVDFSTYVKVRDRIAVGEPLTLTGRILMIFRGLGLSCLLLLTRYGTSVGLIFGIEMIGIAHFGVMFWLIDRFRRLRPKPIVPTRLETLWSLGGFCVLTLMGLAIVFQSSDRPWLTLAYMEATLLPIPLLLMIFLYWKGRYHNLLTTTYFVEDGTLRQLRFLIGRLPIIPDYPFFRERYIPILWDRRWGWLIYFDFSLNNLLKFGFNDIRLRDEHVPGLITTLVWYQWGIGMLYFALLLWTLSRTIPGLNLLIYFK
;
A
#
# COMPACT_ATOMS: atom_id res chain seq x y z
N MET A 1 17.83 -30.92 -18.00
CA MET A 1 16.88 -30.10 -17.20
C MET A 1 15.52 -29.96 -17.88
N LEU A 2 15.45 -29.72 -19.19
CA LEU A 2 14.19 -29.65 -19.95
C LEU A 2 13.32 -30.92 -19.83
N PHE A 3 13.93 -32.11 -19.84
CA PHE A 3 13.23 -33.39 -19.70
C PHE A 3 12.62 -33.62 -18.31
N ARG A 4 13.18 -33.04 -17.24
CA ARG A 4 12.60 -33.11 -15.89
C ARG A 4 11.42 -32.15 -15.74
N PHE A 5 11.45 -30.99 -16.41
CA PHE A 5 10.30 -30.07 -16.45
C PHE A 5 9.14 -30.64 -17.26
N ILE A 6 9.43 -31.29 -18.40
CA ILE A 6 8.40 -31.97 -19.19
C ILE A 6 7.87 -33.20 -18.45
N ALA A 7 8.70 -33.97 -17.74
CA ALA A 7 8.23 -35.10 -16.93
C ALA A 7 7.38 -34.65 -15.73
N ILE A 8 7.70 -33.53 -15.07
CA ILE A 8 6.90 -32.97 -13.96
C ILE A 8 5.60 -32.35 -14.50
N ALA A 9 5.63 -31.68 -15.65
CA ALA A 9 4.43 -31.16 -16.31
C ALA A 9 3.53 -32.30 -16.84
N LEU A 10 4.12 -33.40 -17.36
CA LEU A 10 3.35 -34.59 -17.74
C LEU A 10 2.78 -35.31 -16.51
N LEU A 11 3.54 -35.45 -15.42
CA LEU A 11 3.02 -36.01 -14.16
C LEU A 11 1.91 -35.16 -13.54
N LEU A 12 1.99 -33.83 -13.65
CA LEU A 12 0.92 -32.92 -13.23
C LEU A 12 -0.30 -32.99 -14.17
N SER A 13 -0.11 -33.14 -15.48
CA SER A 13 -1.21 -33.31 -16.44
C SER A 13 -1.89 -34.68 -16.34
N ILE A 14 -1.14 -35.74 -16.01
CA ILE A 14 -1.67 -37.09 -15.79
C ILE A 14 -2.40 -37.18 -14.44
N LEU A 15 -2.02 -36.37 -13.43
CA LEU A 15 -2.82 -36.23 -12.20
C LEU A 15 -4.12 -35.44 -12.39
N VAL A 16 -4.25 -34.64 -13.45
CA VAL A 16 -5.47 -33.89 -13.79
C VAL A 16 -6.36 -34.66 -14.78
N ILE A 17 -5.81 -35.62 -15.53
CA ILE A 17 -6.53 -36.41 -16.55
C ILE A 17 -6.66 -37.90 -16.17
N SER A 18 -6.21 -38.33 -14.99
CA SER A 18 -6.62 -39.63 -14.45
C SER A 18 -8.13 -39.61 -14.25
N PRO A 19 -8.93 -40.53 -14.83
CA PRO A 19 -10.31 -40.70 -14.43
C PRO A 19 -10.28 -41.04 -12.95
N GLN A 20 -10.57 -40.06 -12.10
CA GLN A 20 -10.90 -40.39 -10.72
C GLN A 20 -12.00 -41.44 -10.83
N PRO A 21 -11.93 -42.56 -10.06
CA PRO A 21 -13.07 -43.45 -9.99
C PRO A 21 -14.27 -42.54 -9.75
N SER A 22 -15.33 -42.71 -10.52
CA SER A 22 -16.60 -42.11 -10.17
C SER A 22 -16.88 -42.60 -8.75
N TRP A 23 -16.54 -41.80 -7.76
CA TRP A 23 -17.14 -41.90 -6.45
C TRP A 23 -18.58 -41.54 -6.75
N ALA A 24 -19.36 -42.54 -7.16
CA ALA A 24 -20.72 -42.63 -6.72
C ALA A 24 -20.62 -42.41 -5.22
N SER A 25 -20.94 -41.19 -4.79
CA SER A 25 -21.10 -40.91 -3.38
C SER A 25 -21.96 -42.04 -2.84
N PRO A 26 -21.59 -42.67 -1.70
CA PRO A 26 -22.49 -43.62 -1.08
C PRO A 26 -23.82 -42.91 -0.95
N SER A 27 -24.85 -43.47 -1.58
CA SER A 27 -26.21 -42.96 -1.48
C SER A 27 -26.48 -42.72 0.01
N PRO A 28 -26.94 -41.53 0.44
CA PRO A 28 -27.38 -41.40 1.81
C PRO A 28 -28.41 -42.51 2.06
N PRO A 29 -28.33 -43.21 3.20
CA PRO A 29 -29.20 -44.35 3.48
C PRO A 29 -30.64 -43.90 3.28
N ASP A 30 -31.39 -44.63 2.46
CA ASP A 30 -32.82 -44.48 2.14
C ASP A 30 -33.42 -43.14 2.57
N ALA A 31 -33.14 -42.07 1.81
CA ALA A 31 -33.71 -40.76 2.08
C ALA A 31 -35.25 -40.87 1.98
N VAL A 32 -35.91 -40.79 3.14
CA VAL A 32 -37.35 -41.02 3.26
C VAL A 32 -38.08 -39.87 2.56
N PRO A 33 -39.07 -40.11 1.70
CA PRO A 33 -39.90 -39.03 1.16
C PRO A 33 -40.74 -38.41 2.28
N LEU A 34 -40.74 -37.08 2.37
CA LEU A 34 -41.56 -36.37 3.36
C LEU A 34 -43.02 -36.44 2.94
N THR A 35 -43.81 -37.28 3.61
CA THR A 35 -45.27 -37.32 3.43
C THR A 35 -45.96 -36.25 4.27
N LEU A 36 -47.18 -35.87 3.88
CA LEU A 36 -47.98 -34.88 4.60
C LEU A 36 -48.22 -35.26 6.08
N GLU A 37 -48.46 -36.54 6.35
CA GLU A 37 -48.70 -37.04 7.71
C GLU A 37 -47.45 -36.91 8.58
N LEU A 38 -46.28 -37.18 7.99
CA LEU A 38 -45.01 -37.03 8.69
C LEU A 38 -44.67 -35.56 8.94
N LEU A 39 -44.95 -34.68 7.97
CA LEU A 39 -44.83 -33.23 8.14
C LEU A 39 -45.71 -32.74 9.30
N LYS A 40 -46.99 -33.11 9.33
CA LYS A 40 -47.91 -32.76 10.43
C LYS A 40 -47.41 -33.28 11.78
N ALA A 41 -46.85 -34.49 11.82
CA ALA A 41 -46.27 -35.06 13.04
C ALA A 41 -45.06 -34.25 13.53
N ARG A 42 -44.13 -33.88 12.64
CA ARG A 42 -42.96 -33.05 12.97
C ARG A 42 -43.34 -31.63 13.40
N LEU A 43 -44.38 -31.05 12.81
CA LEU A 43 -44.88 -29.73 13.19
C LEU A 43 -45.48 -29.70 14.61
N LYS A 44 -46.10 -30.80 15.06
CA LYS A 44 -46.68 -30.92 16.41
C LYS A 44 -45.61 -31.08 17.51
N ALA A 45 -44.42 -31.59 17.18
CA ALA A 45 -43.35 -31.90 18.14
C ALA A 45 -42.01 -31.25 17.73
N PRO A 46 -41.87 -29.91 17.80
CA PRO A 46 -40.61 -29.24 17.50
C PRO A 46 -39.52 -29.63 18.51
N VAL A 47 -38.31 -29.84 18.01
CA VAL A 47 -37.14 -30.26 18.81
C VAL A 47 -36.41 -29.03 19.33
N GLN A 48 -35.82 -29.13 20.53
CA GLN A 48 -34.97 -28.07 21.07
C GLN A 48 -33.51 -28.32 20.64
N LEU A 49 -33.03 -27.54 19.68
CA LEU A 49 -31.68 -27.60 19.13
C LEU A 49 -30.94 -26.30 19.49
N GLU A 50 -29.81 -26.45 20.20
CA GLU A 50 -28.92 -25.36 20.60
C GLU A 50 -29.64 -24.15 21.22
N GLY A 51 -30.63 -24.42 22.08
CA GLY A 51 -31.40 -23.38 22.79
C GLY A 51 -32.58 -22.78 22.01
N SER A 52 -32.85 -23.23 20.78
CA SER A 52 -33.99 -22.79 19.95
C SER A 52 -34.95 -23.93 19.61
N ARG A 53 -36.26 -23.68 19.62
CA ARG A 53 -37.25 -24.65 19.13
C ARG A 53 -37.22 -24.67 17.60
N THR A 54 -37.08 -25.84 17.01
CA THR A 54 -36.83 -26.01 15.58
C THR A 54 -37.66 -27.16 15.03
N ILE A 55 -38.24 -26.98 13.85
CA ILE A 55 -38.94 -28.03 13.11
C ILE A 55 -37.86 -28.90 12.45
N ASP A 56 -37.72 -30.15 12.92
CA ASP A 56 -36.71 -31.09 12.43
C ASP A 56 -37.23 -31.85 11.21
N LEU A 57 -36.73 -31.46 10.02
CA LEU A 57 -36.94 -32.12 8.74
C LEU A 57 -35.62 -32.61 8.14
N ARG A 58 -34.69 -33.09 8.97
CA ARG A 58 -33.43 -33.68 8.52
C ARG A 58 -33.62 -35.03 7.82
N HIS A 59 -32.72 -35.34 6.88
CA HIS A 59 -32.65 -36.61 6.15
C HIS A 59 -33.90 -36.95 5.28
N PHE A 60 -34.71 -35.95 4.93
CA PHE A 60 -35.89 -36.15 4.08
C PHE A 60 -35.64 -35.78 2.62
N VAL A 61 -36.38 -36.41 1.71
CA VAL A 61 -36.62 -35.90 0.36
C VAL A 61 -37.90 -35.08 0.37
N ILE A 62 -37.78 -33.78 0.12
CA ILE A 62 -38.90 -32.83 0.06
C ILE A 62 -39.16 -32.50 -1.40
N ASP A 63 -40.32 -32.89 -1.92
CA ASP A 63 -40.67 -32.71 -3.34
C ASP A 63 -41.60 -31.51 -3.55
N LEU A 64 -41.02 -30.36 -3.91
CA LEU A 64 -41.68 -29.08 -4.19
C LEU A 64 -41.74 -28.82 -5.71
N ARG A 65 -41.72 -29.87 -6.54
CA ARG A 65 -41.87 -29.72 -7.99
C ARG A 65 -43.32 -29.41 -8.35
N PRO A 66 -43.57 -28.68 -9.45
CA PRO A 66 -44.92 -28.40 -9.94
C PRO A 66 -45.78 -29.66 -10.16
N ASP A 67 -45.15 -30.80 -10.47
CA ASP A 67 -45.82 -32.10 -10.63
C ASP A 67 -46.51 -32.58 -9.33
N ASN A 68 -46.10 -32.08 -8.17
CA ASN A 68 -46.66 -32.38 -6.85
C ASN A 68 -47.23 -31.10 -6.19
N ALA A 69 -47.98 -30.31 -6.96
CA ALA A 69 -48.53 -29.03 -6.52
C ALA A 69 -49.41 -29.10 -5.25
N GLU A 70 -50.07 -30.23 -4.99
CA GLU A 70 -50.89 -30.38 -3.77
C GLU A 70 -50.01 -30.41 -2.52
N PHE A 71 -48.97 -31.24 -2.50
CA PHE A 71 -48.03 -31.29 -1.39
C PHE A 71 -47.27 -29.98 -1.24
N ASP A 72 -46.82 -29.38 -2.34
CA ASP A 72 -46.11 -28.09 -2.36
C ASP A 72 -46.91 -26.98 -1.65
N ASN A 73 -48.17 -26.78 -2.06
CA ASN A 73 -49.06 -25.78 -1.45
C ASN A 73 -49.33 -26.07 0.03
N GLN A 74 -49.54 -27.35 0.39
CA GLN A 74 -49.78 -27.73 1.78
C GLN A 74 -48.53 -27.61 2.65
N PHE A 75 -47.34 -27.88 2.10
CA PHE A 75 -46.05 -27.73 2.78
C PHE A 75 -45.84 -26.28 3.21
N TYR A 76 -45.96 -25.33 2.28
CA TYR A 76 -45.82 -23.91 2.58
C TYR A 76 -46.87 -23.43 3.59
N ARG A 77 -48.14 -23.78 3.38
CA ARG A 77 -49.24 -23.37 4.26
C ARG A 77 -49.07 -23.88 5.70
N LEU A 78 -48.77 -25.17 5.88
CA LEU A 78 -48.65 -25.77 7.21
C LEU A 78 -47.45 -25.22 7.99
N ILE A 79 -46.31 -25.03 7.32
CA ILE A 79 -45.13 -24.43 7.96
C ILE A 79 -45.42 -22.98 8.32
N GLN A 80 -46.01 -22.21 7.40
CA GLN A 80 -46.34 -20.80 7.64
C GLN A 80 -47.32 -20.66 8.82
N GLU A 81 -48.40 -21.45 8.89
CA GLU A 81 -49.35 -21.44 10.01
C GLU A 81 -48.66 -21.71 11.36
N GLN A 82 -47.73 -22.67 11.40
CA GLN A 82 -47.02 -23.02 12.63
C GLN A 82 -46.03 -21.95 13.07
N ILE A 83 -45.32 -21.34 12.12
CA ILE A 83 -44.36 -20.26 12.37
C ILE A 83 -45.07 -18.99 12.82
N GLN A 84 -46.26 -18.70 12.28
CA GLN A 84 -47.06 -17.54 12.66
C GLN A 84 -47.63 -17.64 14.08
N ARG A 85 -47.97 -18.84 14.55
CA ARG A 85 -48.62 -19.05 15.86
C ARG A 85 -47.65 -19.19 17.04
N SER A 86 -46.37 -19.49 16.78
CA SER A 86 -45.45 -19.93 17.83
C SER A 86 -44.68 -18.77 18.48
N ALA A 87 -44.74 -18.71 19.81
CA ALA A 87 -43.89 -17.89 20.67
C ALA A 87 -43.28 -18.80 21.75
N PRO A 88 -41.94 -19.00 21.80
CA PRO A 88 -40.85 -18.35 21.06
C PRO A 88 -40.79 -18.72 19.55
N PRO A 89 -40.06 -17.94 18.72
CA PRO A 89 -39.97 -18.18 17.27
C PRO A 89 -39.37 -19.55 16.95
N LEU A 90 -40.00 -20.25 16.00
CA LEU A 90 -39.56 -21.56 15.50
C LEU A 90 -38.52 -21.43 14.39
N GLY A 91 -37.47 -22.24 14.48
CA GLY A 91 -36.53 -22.49 13.39
C GLY A 91 -36.97 -23.60 12.45
N LEU A 92 -36.24 -23.77 11.35
CA LEU A 92 -36.41 -24.86 10.38
C LEU A 92 -35.06 -25.53 10.15
N ASP A 93 -35.02 -26.86 10.31
CA ASP A 93 -33.84 -27.68 10.06
C ASP A 93 -34.09 -28.63 8.88
N LEU A 94 -33.43 -28.34 7.76
CA LEU A 94 -33.42 -29.13 6.53
C LEU A 94 -32.05 -29.81 6.33
N SER A 95 -31.23 -29.92 7.37
CA SER A 95 -29.88 -30.47 7.24
C SER A 95 -29.90 -31.92 6.74
N TYR A 96 -28.93 -32.26 5.89
CA TYR A 96 -28.81 -33.59 5.25
C TYR A 96 -30.02 -34.00 4.38
N SER A 97 -30.92 -33.06 4.06
CA SER A 97 -32.11 -33.32 3.24
C SER A 97 -31.87 -33.01 1.76
N LYS A 98 -32.72 -33.60 0.90
CA LYS A 98 -32.75 -33.33 -0.54
C LYS A 98 -34.04 -32.58 -0.89
N ILE A 99 -33.92 -31.41 -1.50
CA ILE A 99 -35.06 -30.56 -1.85
C ILE A 99 -35.20 -30.55 -3.38
N LEU A 100 -36.29 -31.10 -3.88
CA LEU A 100 -36.64 -31.12 -5.30
C LEU A 100 -37.55 -29.95 -5.59
N GLY A 101 -37.32 -29.21 -6.69
CA GLY A 101 -38.13 -28.05 -7.04
C GLY A 101 -37.65 -26.73 -6.44
N GLU A 102 -38.44 -25.68 -6.61
CA GLU A 102 -38.10 -24.32 -6.20
C GLU A 102 -38.37 -24.10 -4.71
N LEU A 103 -37.45 -23.46 -3.99
CA LEU A 103 -37.68 -23.07 -2.59
C LEU A 103 -37.86 -21.54 -2.47
N LYS A 104 -39.09 -21.10 -2.20
CA LYS A 104 -39.46 -19.70 -2.02
C LYS A 104 -39.57 -19.31 -0.55
N MET A 105 -38.77 -18.34 -0.12
CA MET A 105 -38.87 -17.84 1.25
C MET A 105 -40.12 -17.00 1.49
N SER A 106 -40.58 -16.31 0.44
CA SER A 106 -41.77 -15.46 0.49
C SER A 106 -43.03 -16.20 0.93
N ASP A 107 -43.04 -17.53 0.76
CA ASP A 107 -44.21 -18.37 1.00
C ASP A 107 -44.11 -19.09 2.36
N LEU A 108 -42.91 -19.16 2.94
CA LEU A 108 -42.66 -19.69 4.29
C LEU A 108 -42.72 -18.62 5.39
N ALA A 109 -42.27 -17.40 5.09
CA ALA A 109 -42.08 -16.34 6.08
C ALA A 109 -43.23 -15.32 6.16
N PHE A 110 -43.11 -14.37 7.10
CA PHE A 110 -44.06 -13.28 7.27
C PHE A 110 -43.86 -12.22 6.18
N ARG A 111 -44.91 -11.83 5.46
CA ARG A 111 -44.86 -10.68 4.54
C ARG A 111 -45.36 -9.43 5.26
N ILE A 112 -44.52 -8.39 5.32
CA ILE A 112 -44.82 -7.15 6.04
C ILE A 112 -44.66 -5.97 5.09
N PRO A 113 -45.61 -5.02 5.06
CA PRO A 113 -45.48 -3.84 4.21
C PRO A 113 -44.33 -2.94 4.69
N LEU A 114 -43.55 -2.41 3.75
CA LEU A 114 -42.51 -1.42 4.02
C LEU A 114 -43.06 -0.09 4.58
N TYR A 115 -44.36 0.19 4.41
CA TYR A 115 -45.03 1.42 4.85
C TYR A 115 -46.21 1.10 5.81
N GLY A 116 -46.44 1.94 6.83
CA GLY A 116 -47.42 1.71 7.93
C GLY A 116 -46.85 1.98 9.34
N LYS A 117 -47.66 2.46 10.30
CA LYS A 117 -47.15 2.92 11.61
C LYS A 117 -46.93 1.81 12.65
N THR A 118 -47.50 0.63 12.48
CA THR A 118 -47.50 -0.41 13.51
C THR A 118 -46.91 -1.71 12.97
N LEU A 119 -45.78 -2.12 13.55
CA LEU A 119 -45.26 -3.48 13.39
C LEU A 119 -46.19 -4.46 14.11
N PRO A 120 -46.38 -5.69 13.60
CA PRO A 120 -47.09 -6.72 14.35
C PRO A 120 -46.49 -6.87 15.75
N PRO A 121 -47.31 -7.00 16.81
CA PRO A 121 -46.82 -7.13 18.20
C PRO A 121 -46.01 -8.42 18.44
N ILE A 122 -45.89 -9.27 17.42
CA ILE A 122 -45.14 -10.52 17.47
C ILE A 122 -43.62 -10.29 17.60
N PHE A 123 -43.10 -9.13 17.19
CA PHE A 123 -41.68 -8.77 17.25
C PHE A 123 -41.28 -8.23 18.62
N ASN A 124 -40.14 -8.68 19.16
CA ASN A 124 -39.57 -8.09 20.37
C ASN A 124 -38.90 -6.72 20.08
N GLU A 125 -38.61 -5.94 21.12
CA GLU A 125 -38.04 -4.57 20.97
C GLU A 125 -36.74 -4.53 20.14
N ALA A 126 -35.88 -5.53 20.30
CA ALA A 126 -34.63 -5.61 19.54
C ALA A 126 -34.85 -5.88 18.05
N GLU A 127 -35.77 -6.79 17.73
CA GLU A 127 -36.22 -7.11 16.37
C GLU A 127 -36.88 -5.88 15.71
N GLN A 128 -37.74 -5.17 16.45
CA GLN A 128 -38.39 -3.94 15.99
C GLN A 128 -37.36 -2.84 15.70
N ALA A 129 -36.42 -2.60 16.61
CA ALA A 129 -35.37 -1.59 16.41
C ALA A 129 -34.46 -1.92 15.21
N GLN A 130 -34.19 -3.19 14.95
CA GLN A 130 -33.41 -3.60 13.79
C GLN A 130 -34.19 -3.46 12.48
N PHE A 131 -35.47 -3.83 12.48
CA PHE A 131 -36.38 -3.63 11.36
C PHE A 131 -36.58 -2.16 11.03
N GLU A 132 -36.77 -1.30 12.04
CA GLU A 132 -36.91 0.14 11.85
C GLU A 132 -35.67 0.79 11.25
N ARG A 133 -34.47 0.40 11.71
CA ARG A 133 -33.21 0.89 11.14
C ARG A 133 -33.14 0.61 9.65
N ASP A 134 -33.46 -0.62 9.25
CA ASP A 134 -33.45 -1.00 7.86
C ASP A 134 -34.55 -0.32 7.04
N ARG A 135 -35.77 -0.22 7.60
CA ARG A 135 -36.89 0.46 6.96
C ARG A 135 -36.58 1.92 6.67
N ARG A 136 -35.95 2.64 7.61
CA ARG A 136 -35.51 4.03 7.41
C ARG A 136 -34.50 4.15 6.26
N ARG A 137 -33.57 3.20 6.17
CA ARG A 137 -32.58 3.13 5.08
C ARG A 137 -33.25 2.88 3.72
N LEU A 138 -34.13 1.87 3.64
CA LEU A 138 -34.89 1.58 2.43
C LEU A 138 -35.79 2.73 2.01
N SER A 139 -36.44 3.42 2.97
CA SER A 139 -37.28 4.57 2.67
C SER A 139 -36.47 5.74 2.14
N GLN A 140 -35.28 6.01 2.69
CA GLN A 140 -34.37 7.05 2.20
C GLN A 140 -33.88 6.74 0.77
N LEU A 141 -33.46 5.49 0.51
CA LEU A 141 -33.06 5.06 -0.82
C LEU A 141 -34.21 5.16 -1.83
N ASN A 142 -35.42 4.76 -1.44
CA ASN A 142 -36.60 4.88 -2.28
C ASN A 142 -36.95 6.36 -2.55
N GLN A 143 -36.91 7.23 -1.54
CA GLN A 143 -37.12 8.68 -1.71
C GLN A 143 -36.10 9.30 -2.69
N LEU A 144 -34.82 8.96 -2.56
CA LEU A 144 -33.78 9.40 -3.48
C LEU A 144 -34.03 8.88 -4.90
N SER A 145 -34.42 7.62 -5.06
CA SER A 145 -34.76 7.05 -6.38
C SER A 145 -36.00 7.72 -7.00
N ARG A 146 -37.01 8.06 -6.19
CA ARG A 146 -38.23 8.76 -6.62
C ARG A 146 -37.95 10.19 -7.04
N SER A 147 -37.01 10.88 -6.39
CA SER A 147 -36.58 12.21 -6.85
C SER A 147 -35.86 12.17 -8.20
N LEU A 148 -35.39 10.99 -8.63
CA LEU A 148 -34.65 10.80 -9.89
C LEU A 148 -35.49 10.15 -11.00
N LEU A 149 -36.65 9.58 -10.70
CA LEU A 149 -37.52 8.90 -11.66
C LEU A 149 -38.92 9.56 -11.69
N ILE A 150 -39.30 10.10 -12.85
CA ILE A 150 -40.64 10.66 -13.12
C ILE A 150 -41.62 9.51 -13.39
N GLN A 151 -41.88 8.63 -12.43
CA GLN A 151 -43.00 7.68 -12.51
C GLN A 151 -43.62 7.39 -11.14
N THR A 152 -44.94 7.46 -11.09
CA THR A 152 -45.80 7.68 -9.91
C THR A 152 -46.65 6.47 -9.52
N GLN A 153 -46.20 5.24 -9.76
CA GLN A 153 -46.85 4.04 -9.22
C GLN A 153 -45.83 3.11 -8.59
N VAL A 154 -45.95 2.91 -7.28
CA VAL A 154 -45.09 2.01 -6.50
C VAL A 154 -46.01 0.98 -5.86
N GLU A 155 -45.91 -0.28 -6.27
CA GLU A 155 -46.46 -1.39 -5.50
C GLU A 155 -45.86 -1.36 -4.08
N PRO A 156 -46.64 -1.66 -3.03
CA PRO A 156 -46.12 -1.69 -1.68
C PRO A 156 -45.04 -2.77 -1.60
N VAL A 157 -43.77 -2.37 -1.56
CA VAL A 157 -42.65 -3.28 -1.35
C VAL A 157 -42.91 -4.03 -0.05
N GLN A 158 -43.19 -5.33 -0.16
CA GLN A 158 -43.33 -6.21 1.00
C GLN A 158 -41.96 -6.78 1.34
N ILE A 159 -41.61 -6.77 2.62
CA ILE A 159 -40.42 -7.43 3.14
C ILE A 159 -40.85 -8.78 3.71
N THR A 160 -40.13 -9.83 3.34
CA THR A 160 -40.29 -11.16 3.92
C THR A 160 -39.46 -11.22 5.20
N VAL A 161 -40.01 -11.67 6.33
CA VAL A 161 -39.30 -11.76 7.61
C VAL A 161 -39.29 -13.19 8.14
N TRP A 162 -38.10 -13.70 8.44
CA TRP A 162 -37.87 -15.02 9.02
C TRP A 162 -37.21 -14.91 10.39
N ARG A 163 -37.84 -15.47 11.43
CA ARG A 163 -37.45 -15.21 12.83
C ARG A 163 -36.52 -16.26 13.42
N GLY A 164 -36.81 -17.54 13.18
CA GLY A 164 -36.02 -18.64 13.75
C GLY A 164 -34.72 -18.91 13.00
N PRO A 165 -33.86 -19.80 13.51
CA PRO A 165 -32.71 -20.28 12.76
C PRO A 165 -33.15 -21.05 11.50
N LEU A 166 -32.38 -20.91 10.42
CA LEU A 166 -32.52 -21.71 9.20
C LEU A 166 -31.28 -22.59 9.05
N LEU A 167 -31.43 -23.89 9.28
CA LEU A 167 -30.36 -24.87 9.21
C LEU A 167 -30.52 -25.68 7.91
N LEU A 168 -29.48 -25.63 7.09
CA LEU A 168 -29.35 -26.17 5.73
C LEU A 168 -28.01 -26.91 5.58
N ALA A 169 -27.37 -27.30 6.69
CA ALA A 169 -26.08 -27.96 6.65
C ALA A 169 -26.16 -29.29 5.87
N GLN A 170 -25.26 -29.48 4.90
CA GLN A 170 -25.23 -30.61 3.98
C GLN A 170 -26.54 -30.86 3.21
N THR A 171 -27.39 -29.85 3.06
CA THR A 171 -28.61 -29.93 2.25
C THR A 171 -28.27 -29.89 0.76
N ARG A 172 -28.95 -30.71 -0.04
CA ARG A 172 -28.84 -30.69 -1.51
C ARG A 172 -30.12 -30.17 -2.12
N PHE A 173 -30.01 -29.05 -2.82
CA PHE A 173 -31.11 -28.49 -3.61
C PHE A 173 -31.05 -29.06 -5.04
N GLU A 174 -32.18 -29.15 -5.73
CA GLU A 174 -32.24 -29.53 -7.16
C GLU A 174 -32.99 -28.48 -8.01
N GLY A 175 -33.47 -27.40 -7.39
CA GLY A 175 -34.16 -26.31 -8.07
C GLY A 175 -33.69 -24.93 -7.62
N PHE A 176 -34.28 -23.91 -8.23
CA PHE A 176 -33.99 -22.50 -7.95
C PHE A 176 -34.35 -22.13 -6.50
N ILE A 177 -33.57 -21.23 -5.90
CA ILE A 177 -33.83 -20.74 -4.54
C ILE A 177 -34.06 -19.24 -4.57
N ASN A 178 -35.24 -18.83 -4.11
CA ASN A 178 -35.65 -17.43 -4.08
C ASN A 178 -35.79 -16.92 -2.65
N PHE A 179 -34.74 -16.27 -2.16
CA PHE A 179 -34.66 -15.66 -0.84
C PHE A 179 -34.55 -14.12 -0.93
N THR A 180 -35.01 -13.55 -2.04
CA THR A 180 -34.99 -12.10 -2.30
C THR A 180 -35.76 -11.33 -1.22
N ASN A 181 -35.29 -10.12 -0.91
CA ASN A 181 -35.91 -9.18 0.04
C ASN A 181 -36.31 -9.81 1.39
N THR A 182 -35.56 -10.82 1.85
CA THR A 182 -35.85 -11.52 3.10
C THR A 182 -34.96 -11.03 4.24
N PHE A 183 -35.58 -10.71 5.38
CA PHE A 183 -34.91 -10.42 6.63
C PHE A 183 -34.87 -11.65 7.54
N PHE A 184 -33.70 -12.29 7.61
CA PHE A 184 -33.37 -13.35 8.55
C PHE A 184 -32.95 -12.73 9.90
N LEU A 185 -33.82 -12.81 10.90
CA LEU A 185 -33.54 -12.41 12.28
C LEU A 185 -32.81 -13.52 13.06
N GLY A 186 -33.01 -14.78 12.67
CA GLY A 186 -32.23 -15.92 13.12
C GLY A 186 -30.95 -16.11 12.32
N ARG A 187 -30.08 -17.02 12.80
CA ARG A 187 -28.87 -17.44 12.09
C ARG A 187 -29.21 -18.31 10.88
N VAL A 188 -28.35 -18.27 9.87
CA VAL A 188 -28.46 -19.10 8.65
C VAL A 188 -27.22 -19.97 8.54
N GLU A 189 -27.41 -21.28 8.49
CA GLU A 189 -26.34 -22.28 8.54
C GLU A 189 -26.46 -23.23 7.35
N ALA A 190 -25.63 -23.08 6.33
CA ALA A 190 -25.66 -23.85 5.09
C ALA A 190 -24.29 -24.49 4.77
N GLN A 191 -23.60 -24.95 5.82
CA GLN A 191 -22.27 -25.54 5.72
C GLN A 191 -22.33 -26.82 4.88
N GLY A 192 -21.48 -26.94 3.86
CA GLY A 192 -21.47 -28.11 2.96
C GLY A 192 -22.73 -28.29 2.10
N ALA A 193 -23.62 -27.28 2.04
CA ALA A 193 -24.81 -27.36 1.18
C ALA A 193 -24.43 -27.31 -0.31
N ILE A 194 -25.24 -27.95 -1.15
CA ILE A 194 -25.04 -28.00 -2.60
C ILE A 194 -26.21 -27.34 -3.32
N PHE A 195 -25.88 -26.37 -4.17
CA PHE A 195 -26.82 -25.56 -4.95
C PHE A 195 -26.53 -25.74 -6.45
N PRO A 196 -27.15 -26.72 -7.12
CA PRO A 196 -26.93 -26.97 -8.55
C PRO A 196 -27.46 -25.88 -9.47
N GLN A 197 -28.53 -25.19 -9.04
CA GLN A 197 -29.20 -24.12 -9.79
C GLN A 197 -28.90 -22.74 -9.19
N ASP A 198 -29.39 -21.69 -9.84
CA ASP A 198 -29.25 -20.31 -9.39
C ASP A 198 -29.86 -20.09 -7.99
N VAL A 199 -29.24 -19.17 -7.24
CA VAL A 199 -29.67 -18.79 -5.88
C VAL A 199 -29.72 -17.28 -5.78
N ASP A 200 -30.89 -16.73 -5.41
CA ASP A 200 -31.10 -15.29 -5.29
C ASP A 200 -31.40 -14.85 -3.85
N TRP A 201 -30.43 -14.14 -3.26
CA TRP A 201 -30.48 -13.47 -1.97
C TRP A 201 -30.46 -11.93 -2.14
N SER A 202 -30.86 -11.41 -3.30
CA SER A 202 -30.84 -9.96 -3.54
C SER A 202 -31.74 -9.22 -2.54
N GLY A 203 -31.18 -8.21 -1.88
CA GLY A 203 -31.86 -7.47 -0.82
C GLY A 203 -32.05 -8.25 0.49
N ALA A 204 -31.46 -9.44 0.64
CA ALA A 204 -31.54 -10.21 1.87
C ALA A 204 -30.76 -9.55 3.01
N ARG A 205 -31.22 -9.77 4.24
CA ARG A 205 -30.66 -9.17 5.46
C ARG A 205 -30.47 -10.22 6.52
N PHE A 206 -29.28 -10.25 7.08
CA PHE A 206 -28.89 -11.25 8.06
C PHE A 206 -28.54 -10.57 9.37
N SER A 207 -29.45 -10.65 10.34
CA SER A 207 -29.28 -10.06 11.67
C SER A 207 -28.18 -10.74 12.48
N ARG A 208 -28.05 -12.06 12.28
CA ARG A 208 -27.15 -12.94 13.03
C ARG A 208 -26.14 -13.57 12.07
N LYS A 209 -25.24 -14.37 12.66
CA LYS A 209 -24.17 -15.07 11.94
C LYS A 209 -24.72 -15.90 10.79
N VAL A 210 -23.99 -15.86 9.68
CA VAL A 210 -24.26 -16.65 8.48
C VAL A 210 -23.06 -17.53 8.18
N ASN A 211 -23.31 -18.80 7.87
CA ASN A 211 -22.26 -19.76 7.63
C ASN A 211 -22.53 -20.62 6.39
N PHE A 212 -21.78 -20.39 5.32
CA PHE A 212 -21.78 -21.18 4.09
C PHE A 212 -20.54 -22.06 3.97
N SER A 213 -19.74 -22.25 5.03
CA SER A 213 -18.45 -22.93 4.94
C SER A 213 -18.53 -24.28 4.19
N GLY A 214 -17.67 -24.48 3.19
CA GLY A 214 -17.63 -25.72 2.39
C GLY A 214 -18.80 -25.95 1.44
N SER A 215 -19.71 -24.99 1.26
CA SER A 215 -20.83 -25.13 0.32
C SER A 215 -20.37 -25.06 -1.15
N ILE A 216 -21.16 -25.63 -2.06
CA ILE A 216 -20.89 -25.63 -3.50
C ILE A 216 -22.06 -24.97 -4.24
N PHE A 217 -21.79 -23.87 -4.92
CA PHE A 217 -22.75 -23.19 -5.80
C PHE A 217 -22.38 -23.45 -7.25
N GLN A 218 -23.21 -24.24 -7.96
CA GLN A 218 -22.99 -24.55 -9.37
C GLN A 218 -23.63 -23.51 -10.30
N GLY A 219 -24.80 -22.96 -9.92
CA GLY A 219 -25.47 -21.86 -10.61
C GLY A 219 -24.99 -20.47 -10.18
N GLU A 220 -25.60 -19.44 -10.76
CA GLU A 220 -25.32 -18.04 -10.41
C GLU A 220 -25.81 -17.72 -8.99
N VAL A 221 -25.03 -16.94 -8.24
CA VAL A 221 -25.40 -16.50 -6.88
C VAL A 221 -25.50 -14.98 -6.80
N ARG A 222 -26.69 -14.49 -6.45
CA ARG A 222 -26.97 -13.06 -6.36
C ARG A 222 -27.17 -12.66 -4.90
N PHE A 223 -26.30 -11.81 -4.38
CA PHE A 223 -26.39 -11.17 -3.06
C PHE A 223 -26.49 -9.64 -3.22
N ARG A 224 -27.03 -9.14 -4.34
CA ARG A 224 -27.04 -7.70 -4.64
C ARG A 224 -27.82 -6.93 -3.58
N ASN A 225 -27.26 -5.84 -3.06
CA ASN A 225 -27.84 -5.04 -1.97
C ASN A 225 -28.12 -5.84 -0.68
N ALA A 226 -27.44 -6.97 -0.45
CA ALA A 226 -27.59 -7.72 0.79
C ALA A 226 -26.85 -7.04 1.95
N ILE A 227 -27.33 -7.23 3.18
CA ILE A 227 -26.72 -6.65 4.39
C ILE A 227 -26.47 -7.75 5.43
N PHE A 228 -25.22 -7.86 5.86
CA PHE A 228 -24.78 -8.77 6.91
C PHE A 228 -24.43 -7.97 8.17
N PHE A 229 -25.28 -8.04 9.19
CA PHE A 229 -25.10 -7.28 10.44
C PHE A 229 -24.08 -7.91 11.39
N ASP A 230 -23.87 -9.23 11.31
CA ASP A 230 -22.95 -10.01 12.14
C ASP A 230 -21.95 -10.78 11.25
N ARG A 231 -21.06 -11.54 11.87
CA ARG A 231 -19.98 -12.26 11.19
C ARG A 231 -20.51 -13.23 10.14
N THR A 232 -19.86 -13.23 8.98
CA THR A 232 -20.23 -14.08 7.85
C THR A 232 -19.05 -14.97 7.45
N ARG A 233 -19.32 -16.26 7.21
CA ARG A 233 -18.32 -17.24 6.77
C ARG A 233 -18.71 -17.85 5.43
N PHE A 234 -17.81 -17.72 4.47
CA PHE A 234 -17.75 -18.37 3.17
C PHE A 234 -16.43 -19.14 3.02
N SER A 235 -15.87 -19.62 4.13
CA SER A 235 -14.59 -20.35 4.11
C SER A 235 -14.70 -21.62 3.29
N GLN A 236 -13.74 -21.90 2.41
CA GLN A 236 -13.72 -23.11 1.58
C GLN A 236 -14.96 -23.28 0.69
N VAL A 237 -15.68 -22.20 0.36
CA VAL A 237 -16.82 -22.25 -0.57
C VAL A 237 -16.32 -22.38 -2.00
N GLU A 238 -17.00 -23.20 -2.80
CA GLU A 238 -16.77 -23.30 -4.24
C GLU A 238 -17.92 -22.64 -5.01
N PHE A 239 -17.65 -21.50 -5.64
CA PHE A 239 -18.54 -20.84 -6.59
C PHE A 239 -18.14 -21.20 -8.02
N ARG A 240 -18.90 -22.09 -8.66
CA ARG A 240 -18.70 -22.48 -10.06
C ARG A 240 -19.47 -21.60 -11.04
N GLY A 241 -20.56 -20.97 -10.60
CA GLY A 241 -21.28 -19.94 -11.35
C GLY A 241 -20.80 -18.53 -11.01
N ALA A 242 -21.32 -17.53 -11.72
CA ALA A 242 -21.00 -16.12 -11.47
C ALA A 242 -21.58 -15.66 -10.12
N VAL A 243 -20.92 -14.67 -9.50
CA VAL A 243 -21.27 -14.21 -8.14
C VAL A 243 -21.41 -12.70 -8.13
N ASN A 244 -22.52 -12.19 -7.58
CA ASN A 244 -22.81 -10.76 -7.53
C ASN A 244 -23.18 -10.27 -6.12
N PHE A 245 -22.23 -9.60 -5.46
CA PHE A 245 -22.42 -8.92 -4.18
C PHE A 245 -22.54 -7.39 -4.33
N GLN A 246 -22.82 -6.89 -5.53
CA GLN A 246 -22.80 -5.45 -5.80
C GLN A 246 -23.69 -4.67 -4.84
N SER A 247 -23.16 -3.55 -4.34
CA SER A 247 -23.84 -2.62 -3.41
C SER A 247 -24.25 -3.23 -2.06
N SER A 248 -23.61 -4.33 -1.65
CA SER A 248 -23.88 -5.00 -0.37
C SER A 248 -23.09 -4.38 0.79
N GLU A 249 -23.37 -4.82 2.01
CA GLU A 249 -22.71 -4.32 3.22
C GLU A 249 -22.40 -5.43 4.22
N PHE A 250 -21.17 -5.43 4.72
CA PHE A 250 -20.72 -6.29 5.82
C PHE A 250 -20.38 -5.40 7.03
N GLN A 251 -21.24 -5.43 8.06
CA GLN A 251 -21.05 -4.62 9.27
C GLN A 251 -20.07 -5.25 10.27
N SER A 252 -19.81 -6.55 10.14
CA SER A 252 -18.82 -7.28 10.92
C SER A 252 -17.87 -8.05 10.00
N ALA A 253 -16.93 -8.79 10.59
CA ALA A 253 -15.90 -9.50 9.85
C ALA A 253 -16.51 -10.53 8.87
N ALA A 254 -16.01 -10.50 7.64
CA ALA A 254 -16.39 -11.42 6.57
C ALA A 254 -15.20 -12.29 6.18
N ASN A 255 -15.39 -13.60 6.20
CA ASN A 255 -14.32 -14.57 5.95
C ASN A 255 -14.64 -15.43 4.73
N PHE A 256 -13.87 -15.26 3.66
CA PHE A 256 -13.87 -16.00 2.40
C PHE A 256 -12.58 -16.82 2.23
N ASN A 257 -11.87 -17.14 3.30
CA ASN A 257 -10.59 -17.83 3.20
C ASN A 257 -10.73 -19.17 2.46
N GLN A 258 -9.75 -19.49 1.61
CA GLN A 258 -9.75 -20.72 0.80
C GLN A 258 -10.96 -20.89 -0.13
N ALA A 259 -11.73 -19.83 -0.40
CA ALA A 259 -12.83 -19.89 -1.37
C ALA A 259 -12.30 -19.95 -2.82
N VAL A 260 -13.04 -20.64 -3.69
CA VAL A 260 -12.72 -20.81 -5.11
C VAL A 260 -13.83 -20.18 -5.94
N PHE A 261 -13.46 -19.25 -6.82
CA PHE A 261 -14.35 -18.56 -7.74
C PHE A 261 -13.95 -18.90 -9.18
N LYS A 262 -14.78 -19.68 -9.88
CA LYS A 262 -14.47 -20.14 -11.25
C LYS A 262 -14.92 -19.18 -12.34
N GLN A 263 -15.83 -18.28 -12.02
CA GLN A 263 -16.46 -17.34 -12.95
C GLN A 263 -16.39 -15.92 -12.40
N LEU A 264 -16.80 -14.96 -13.22
CA LEU A 264 -16.81 -13.54 -12.89
C LEU A 264 -17.46 -13.27 -11.53
N THR A 265 -16.77 -12.48 -10.71
CA THR A 265 -17.26 -12.08 -9.39
C THR A 265 -17.29 -10.56 -9.24
N ASN A 266 -18.44 -10.03 -8.83
CA ASN A 266 -18.65 -8.59 -8.67
C ASN A 266 -18.90 -8.22 -7.20
N PHE A 267 -17.91 -7.62 -6.56
CA PHE A 267 -17.97 -7.02 -5.23
C PHE A 267 -18.16 -5.51 -5.26
N SER A 268 -18.40 -4.89 -6.41
CA SER A 268 -18.36 -3.43 -6.55
C SER A 268 -19.33 -2.70 -5.61
N ARG A 269 -18.87 -1.58 -5.05
CA ARG A 269 -19.61 -0.66 -4.17
C ARG A 269 -19.98 -1.28 -2.82
N ILE A 270 -19.19 -2.21 -2.30
CA ILE A 270 -19.44 -2.78 -0.98
C ILE A 270 -18.87 -1.89 0.13
N LEU A 271 -19.62 -1.83 1.23
CA LEU A 271 -19.12 -1.29 2.49
C LEU A 271 -18.66 -2.43 3.41
N TRP A 272 -17.36 -2.53 3.63
CA TRP A 272 -16.73 -3.46 4.56
C TRP A 272 -16.40 -2.70 5.86
N GLN A 273 -17.26 -2.76 6.87
CA GLN A 273 -17.05 -1.98 8.10
C GLN A 273 -15.94 -2.57 8.99
N ASP A 274 -15.75 -3.89 8.95
CA ASP A 274 -14.71 -4.62 9.67
C ASP A 274 -13.76 -5.33 8.68
N ASN A 275 -12.90 -6.23 9.17
CA ASN A 275 -11.93 -6.96 8.35
C ASN A 275 -12.62 -7.85 7.30
N ALA A 276 -12.08 -7.82 6.08
CA ALA A 276 -12.45 -8.72 4.99
C ALA A 276 -11.28 -9.69 4.72
N ASP A 277 -11.50 -10.98 4.89
CA ASP A 277 -10.48 -12.01 4.74
C ASP A 277 -10.73 -12.87 3.50
N PHE A 278 -9.88 -12.73 2.50
CA PHE A 278 -9.84 -13.49 1.25
C PHE A 278 -8.51 -14.26 1.12
N SER A 279 -7.89 -14.62 2.24
CA SER A 279 -6.63 -15.36 2.23
C SER A 279 -6.78 -16.72 1.56
N GLN A 280 -5.81 -17.13 0.75
CA GLN A 280 -5.77 -18.40 0.01
C GLN A 280 -6.94 -18.60 -0.97
N THR A 281 -7.56 -17.52 -1.42
CA THR A 281 -8.62 -17.59 -2.45
C THR A 281 -8.05 -17.87 -3.83
N GLN A 282 -8.83 -18.53 -4.67
CA GLN A 282 -8.49 -18.80 -6.07
C GLN A 282 -9.53 -18.17 -6.99
N TRP A 283 -9.09 -17.30 -7.89
CA TRP A 283 -9.92 -16.58 -8.84
C TRP A 283 -9.53 -16.99 -10.26
N GLN A 284 -10.35 -17.81 -10.90
CA GLN A 284 -10.12 -18.29 -12.28
C GLN A 284 -10.64 -17.30 -13.35
N ASP A 285 -11.42 -16.31 -12.92
CA ASP A 285 -11.95 -15.26 -13.78
C ASP A 285 -11.86 -13.88 -13.10
N LYS A 286 -12.33 -12.85 -13.80
CA LYS A 286 -12.23 -11.45 -13.35
C LYS A 286 -12.98 -11.19 -12.05
N VAL A 287 -12.40 -10.36 -11.20
CA VAL A 287 -13.02 -9.90 -9.95
C VAL A 287 -12.97 -8.38 -9.81
N PHE A 288 -14.09 -7.77 -9.42
CA PHE A 288 -14.24 -6.32 -9.28
C PHE A 288 -14.54 -5.92 -7.84
N PHE A 289 -13.65 -5.16 -7.21
CA PHE A 289 -13.81 -4.48 -5.92
C PHE A 289 -13.96 -2.96 -6.13
N ASP A 290 -14.53 -2.56 -7.26
CA ASP A 290 -14.58 -1.15 -7.67
C ASP A 290 -15.48 -0.34 -6.75
N ARG A 291 -14.98 0.81 -6.28
CA ARG A 291 -15.67 1.72 -5.34
C ARG A 291 -15.99 1.10 -3.99
N ASP A 292 -15.28 0.04 -3.60
CA ASP A 292 -15.42 -0.56 -2.28
C ASP A 292 -14.82 0.34 -1.21
N LYS A 293 -15.40 0.27 0.00
CA LYS A 293 -14.90 0.99 1.17
C LYS A 293 -14.50 0.00 2.25
N PHE A 294 -13.20 -0.14 2.45
CA PHE A 294 -12.61 -0.97 3.50
C PHE A 294 -12.36 -0.13 4.75
N GLY A 295 -13.24 -0.28 5.75
CA GLY A 295 -13.15 0.36 7.05
C GLY A 295 -12.01 -0.15 7.91
N ARG A 296 -11.65 -1.44 7.74
CA ARG A 296 -10.50 -2.09 8.36
C ARG A 296 -9.59 -2.73 7.30
N SER A 297 -8.87 -3.79 7.65
CA SER A 297 -7.86 -4.40 6.78
C SER A 297 -8.51 -5.36 5.78
N LEU A 298 -7.96 -5.39 4.57
CA LEU A 298 -8.25 -6.39 3.54
C LEU A 298 -7.12 -7.41 3.52
N PHE A 299 -7.44 -8.69 3.69
CA PHE A 299 -6.46 -9.77 3.62
C PHE A 299 -6.62 -10.55 2.32
N LEU A 300 -5.56 -10.61 1.52
CA LEU A 300 -5.41 -11.35 0.27
C LEU A 300 -4.15 -12.22 0.33
N THR A 301 -3.80 -12.68 1.53
CA THR A 301 -2.59 -13.47 1.77
C THR A 301 -2.66 -14.76 0.97
N GLU A 302 -1.67 -15.05 0.14
CA GLU A 302 -1.62 -16.27 -0.69
C GLU A 302 -2.83 -16.42 -1.65
N ALA A 303 -3.53 -15.33 -1.97
CA ALA A 303 -4.58 -15.34 -2.99
C ALA A 303 -3.99 -15.48 -4.39
N THR A 304 -4.66 -16.21 -5.29
CA THR A 304 -4.22 -16.41 -6.68
C THR A 304 -5.24 -15.81 -7.64
N PHE A 305 -4.81 -14.88 -8.48
CA PHE A 305 -5.61 -14.23 -9.52
C PHE A 305 -5.13 -14.68 -10.90
N GLU A 306 -5.92 -15.53 -11.56
CA GLU A 306 -5.61 -16.02 -12.92
C GLU A 306 -5.92 -14.98 -14.00
N LYS A 307 -6.87 -14.07 -13.72
CA LYS A 307 -7.25 -12.96 -14.61
C LYS A 307 -7.28 -11.63 -13.85
N ALA A 308 -7.66 -10.56 -14.56
CA ALA A 308 -7.75 -9.21 -14.01
C ALA A 308 -8.54 -9.08 -12.68
N VAL A 309 -7.93 -8.43 -11.70
CA VAL A 309 -8.56 -7.92 -10.48
C VAL A 309 -8.56 -6.38 -10.47
N SER A 310 -9.71 -5.80 -10.14
CA SER A 310 -9.92 -4.36 -10.16
C SER A 310 -10.26 -3.81 -8.77
N PHE A 311 -9.57 -2.77 -8.35
CA PHE A 311 -9.79 -1.98 -7.13
C PHE A 311 -10.04 -0.51 -7.46
N ARG A 312 -10.61 -0.22 -8.64
CA ARG A 312 -10.74 1.15 -9.12
C ARG A 312 -11.61 1.97 -8.19
N GLN A 313 -11.15 3.15 -7.81
CA GLN A 313 -11.87 4.04 -6.87
C GLN A 313 -12.15 3.42 -5.49
N ALA A 314 -11.47 2.33 -5.12
CA ALA A 314 -11.59 1.74 -3.79
C ALA A 314 -10.96 2.63 -2.71
N GLN A 315 -11.47 2.54 -1.49
CA GLN A 315 -10.99 3.31 -0.34
C GLN A 315 -10.47 2.37 0.74
N PHE A 316 -9.19 2.50 1.08
CA PHE A 316 -8.50 1.67 2.06
C PHE A 316 -8.15 2.48 3.32
N ASN A 317 -8.91 2.28 4.40
CA ASN A 317 -8.66 2.97 5.67
C ASN A 317 -7.52 2.33 6.49
N ARG A 318 -7.19 1.06 6.21
CA ARG A 318 -6.11 0.28 6.83
C ARG A 318 -5.38 -0.53 5.75
N SER A 319 -4.37 -1.26 6.18
CA SER A 319 -3.49 -2.04 5.30
C SER A 319 -4.24 -3.07 4.43
N VAL A 320 -3.79 -3.19 3.19
CA VAL A 320 -4.16 -4.29 2.29
C VAL A 320 -3.00 -5.28 2.27
N ASN A 321 -3.28 -6.55 2.55
CA ASN A 321 -2.25 -7.57 2.68
C ASN A 321 -2.23 -8.53 1.50
N LEU A 322 -1.31 -8.34 0.56
CA LEU A 322 -1.06 -9.18 -0.62
C LEU A 322 0.12 -10.14 -0.41
N ARG A 323 0.46 -10.45 0.85
CA ARG A 323 1.62 -11.29 1.15
C ARG A 323 1.48 -12.66 0.49
N GLY A 324 2.46 -13.05 -0.31
CA GLY A 324 2.46 -14.35 -0.99
C GLY A 324 1.40 -14.50 -2.09
N ALA A 325 0.65 -13.45 -2.43
CA ALA A 325 -0.35 -13.52 -3.49
C ALA A 325 0.31 -13.74 -4.87
N SER A 326 -0.43 -14.33 -5.81
CA SER A 326 0.00 -14.55 -7.18
C SER A 326 -0.91 -13.80 -8.16
N ILE A 327 -0.31 -12.94 -8.99
CA ILE A 327 -1.01 -12.17 -10.03
C ILE A 327 -0.50 -12.66 -11.39
N LEU A 328 -1.38 -13.25 -12.19
CA LEU A 328 -1.04 -13.83 -13.49
C LEU A 328 -1.40 -12.95 -14.69
N ASP A 329 -2.24 -11.93 -14.49
CA ASP A 329 -2.74 -11.03 -15.53
C ASP A 329 -2.67 -9.56 -15.09
N GLN A 330 -3.79 -8.95 -14.68
CA GLN A 330 -3.81 -7.52 -14.34
C GLN A 330 -4.28 -7.26 -12.90
N THR A 331 -3.69 -6.28 -12.23
CA THR A 331 -4.23 -5.69 -11.01
C THR A 331 -4.34 -4.18 -11.17
N ASP A 332 -5.54 -3.62 -11.00
CA ASP A 332 -5.81 -2.20 -11.23
C ASP A 332 -6.18 -1.45 -9.95
N PHE A 333 -5.34 -0.49 -9.55
CA PHE A 333 -5.58 0.44 -8.43
C PHE A 333 -5.84 1.89 -8.88
N ALA A 334 -6.28 2.11 -10.13
CA ALA A 334 -6.58 3.46 -10.61
C ALA A 334 -7.61 4.18 -9.75
N ASP A 335 -7.35 5.45 -9.41
CA ASP A 335 -8.15 6.28 -8.51
C ASP A 335 -8.35 5.69 -7.09
N ALA A 336 -7.58 4.68 -6.68
CA ALA A 336 -7.69 4.10 -5.34
C ALA A 336 -7.12 5.04 -4.27
N ASN A 337 -7.85 5.20 -3.16
CA ASN A 337 -7.47 6.09 -2.08
C ASN A 337 -6.93 5.30 -0.87
N PHE A 338 -5.71 5.61 -0.45
CA PHE A 338 -5.08 5.07 0.74
C PHE A 338 -5.10 6.12 1.87
N ALA A 339 -5.80 5.83 2.96
CA ALA A 339 -5.80 6.71 4.12
C ALA A 339 -4.40 6.85 4.74
N LYS A 340 -4.17 7.90 5.54
CA LYS A 340 -2.87 8.12 6.21
C LYS A 340 -2.46 6.90 7.04
N GLY A 341 -1.29 6.33 6.70
CA GLY A 341 -0.75 5.13 7.36
C GLY A 341 -1.29 3.81 6.82
N SER A 342 -2.17 3.83 5.82
CA SER A 342 -2.51 2.67 5.00
C SER A 342 -1.39 2.35 4.02
N TYR A 343 -1.21 1.07 3.69
CA TYR A 343 -0.19 0.58 2.77
C TYR A 343 -0.60 -0.78 2.19
N LEU A 344 0.00 -1.13 1.06
CA LEU A 344 -0.05 -2.42 0.40
C LEU A 344 1.14 -3.27 0.87
N ASN A 345 0.89 -4.28 1.69
CA ASN A 345 1.92 -5.25 2.05
C ASN A 345 2.10 -6.24 0.89
N VAL A 346 3.23 -6.14 0.19
CA VAL A 346 3.55 -6.98 -0.99
C VAL A 346 4.66 -7.99 -0.73
N ALA A 347 4.86 -8.34 0.55
CA ALA A 347 5.89 -9.31 0.93
C ALA A 347 5.69 -10.65 0.20
N ASN A 348 6.71 -11.17 -0.48
CA ASN A 348 6.65 -12.40 -1.29
C ASN A 348 5.57 -12.41 -2.38
N LEU A 349 5.07 -11.25 -2.84
CA LEU A 349 4.13 -11.18 -3.97
C LEU A 349 4.78 -11.77 -5.22
N GLN A 350 4.04 -12.64 -5.93
CA GLN A 350 4.48 -13.34 -7.12
C GLN A 350 3.80 -12.75 -8.35
N PHE A 351 4.57 -12.14 -9.24
CA PHE A 351 4.11 -11.74 -10.57
C PHE A 351 5.31 -11.57 -11.52
N ASP A 352 5.11 -11.81 -12.81
CA ASP A 352 6.11 -11.56 -13.86
C ASP A 352 5.74 -10.26 -14.59
N PRO A 353 6.55 -9.18 -14.53
CA PRO A 353 6.23 -7.90 -15.17
C PRO A 353 6.14 -7.97 -16.71
N LYS A 354 6.53 -9.10 -17.33
CA LYS A 354 6.34 -9.32 -18.77
C LYS A 354 4.97 -9.90 -19.13
N GLN A 355 4.31 -10.57 -18.19
CA GLN A 355 3.03 -11.26 -18.40
C GLN A 355 1.90 -10.57 -17.65
N ALA A 356 2.21 -10.05 -16.46
CA ALA A 356 1.27 -9.42 -15.58
C ALA A 356 1.58 -7.94 -15.35
N THR A 357 0.55 -7.14 -15.13
CA THR A 357 0.67 -5.69 -14.93
C THR A 357 -0.03 -5.24 -13.66
N ILE A 358 0.61 -4.31 -12.94
CA ILE A 358 0.05 -3.63 -11.78
C ILE A 358 -0.11 -2.16 -12.11
N LEU A 359 -1.35 -1.68 -12.18
CA LEU A 359 -1.70 -0.31 -12.53
C LEU A 359 -2.07 0.48 -11.29
N GLY A 360 -1.86 1.79 -11.36
CA GLY A 360 -2.27 2.75 -10.34
C GLY A 360 -1.98 4.18 -10.78
N ASP A 361 -2.32 5.14 -9.93
CA ASP A 361 -2.16 6.56 -10.24
C ASP A 361 -0.68 6.95 -10.21
N PRO A 362 -0.16 7.59 -11.29
CA PRO A 362 1.24 8.00 -11.37
C PRO A 362 1.68 8.88 -10.19
N GLY A 363 2.80 8.53 -9.56
CA GLY A 363 3.42 9.23 -8.43
C GLY A 363 2.72 9.01 -7.07
N GLN A 364 1.69 8.16 -7.03
CA GLN A 364 0.93 7.85 -5.83
C GLN A 364 1.06 6.37 -5.44
N ILE A 365 0.84 5.45 -6.39
CA ILE A 365 0.79 4.01 -6.09
C ILE A 365 2.13 3.47 -5.57
N GLY A 366 3.26 3.99 -6.05
CA GLY A 366 4.60 3.61 -5.60
C GLY A 366 4.82 3.83 -4.10
N LYS A 367 4.15 4.84 -3.50
CA LYS A 367 4.24 5.16 -2.07
C LYS A 367 3.41 4.22 -1.19
N ALA A 368 2.43 3.54 -1.77
CA ALA A 368 1.56 2.63 -1.04
C ALA A 368 2.25 1.28 -0.78
N PHE A 369 3.18 0.84 -1.65
CA PHE A 369 3.87 -0.44 -1.49
C PHE A 369 4.79 -0.48 -0.27
N SER A 370 4.73 -1.59 0.45
CA SER A 370 5.54 -1.82 1.64
C SER A 370 5.93 -3.28 1.75
N VAL A 371 7.18 -3.52 2.14
CA VAL A 371 7.71 -4.83 2.53
C VAL A 371 8.41 -4.69 3.88
N PRO A 372 8.37 -5.72 4.75
CA PRO A 372 8.93 -5.63 6.10
C PRO A 372 10.46 -5.56 6.14
N ASN A 373 11.11 -6.21 5.18
CA ASN A 373 12.57 -6.30 5.00
C ASN A 373 12.87 -6.52 3.51
N LEU A 374 14.13 -6.35 3.13
CA LEU A 374 14.59 -6.59 1.77
C LEU A 374 14.87 -8.08 1.54
N GLU A 375 15.41 -8.78 2.54
CA GLU A 375 15.68 -10.23 2.48
C GLU A 375 14.43 -11.03 2.09
N GLY A 376 14.49 -11.69 0.94
CA GLY A 376 13.39 -12.49 0.38
C GLY A 376 12.38 -11.69 -0.44
N ASN A 377 12.50 -10.35 -0.47
CA ASN A 377 11.63 -9.43 -1.20
C ASN A 377 12.35 -8.70 -2.34
N GLU A 378 13.60 -9.03 -2.65
CA GLU A 378 14.37 -8.35 -3.71
C GLU A 378 13.74 -8.54 -5.09
N ILE A 379 13.19 -9.73 -5.35
CA ILE A 379 12.57 -10.07 -6.63
C ILE A 379 11.29 -9.26 -6.82
N VAL A 380 10.39 -9.23 -5.83
CA VAL A 380 9.15 -8.44 -5.93
C VAL A 380 9.47 -6.96 -6.13
N MET A 381 10.43 -6.40 -5.40
CA MET A 381 10.80 -4.99 -5.55
C MET A 381 11.37 -4.70 -6.95
N ARG A 382 12.22 -5.59 -7.49
CA ARG A 382 12.72 -5.47 -8.87
C ARG A 382 11.60 -5.56 -9.89
N ASN A 383 10.69 -6.50 -9.73
CA ASN A 383 9.57 -6.69 -10.66
C ASN A 383 8.63 -5.48 -10.65
N LEU A 384 8.39 -4.88 -9.47
CA LEU A 384 7.61 -3.64 -9.35
C LEU A 384 8.28 -2.48 -10.09
N VAL A 385 9.60 -2.30 -9.92
CA VAL A 385 10.37 -1.30 -10.66
C VAL A 385 10.22 -1.51 -12.17
N GLN A 386 10.41 -2.75 -12.65
CA GLN A 386 10.26 -3.08 -14.07
C GLN A 386 8.85 -2.82 -14.61
N ASN A 387 7.82 -3.17 -13.84
CA ASN A 387 6.42 -2.87 -14.16
C ASN A 387 6.22 -1.36 -14.39
N PHE A 388 6.63 -0.52 -13.45
CA PHE A 388 6.38 0.93 -13.56
C PHE A 388 7.25 1.61 -14.62
N TRP A 389 8.48 1.13 -14.86
CA TRP A 389 9.26 1.57 -16.03
C TRP A 389 8.56 1.21 -17.34
N GLY A 390 8.01 0.00 -17.45
CA GLY A 390 7.24 -0.44 -18.62
C GLY A 390 5.98 0.40 -18.87
N LEU A 391 5.35 0.88 -17.79
CA LEU A 391 4.19 1.78 -17.83
C LEU A 391 4.56 3.27 -17.98
N GLN A 392 5.84 3.61 -18.12
CA GLN A 392 6.36 4.99 -18.14
C GLN A 392 6.02 5.80 -16.86
N GLN A 393 5.73 5.12 -15.76
CA GLN A 393 5.48 5.70 -14.43
C GLN A 393 6.79 5.83 -13.63
N VAL A 394 7.69 6.69 -14.11
CA VAL A 394 9.05 6.84 -13.54
C VAL A 394 9.04 7.26 -12.07
N ALA A 395 8.06 8.08 -11.65
CA ALA A 395 7.94 8.52 -10.27
C ALA A 395 7.70 7.35 -9.29
N ASP A 396 6.85 6.39 -9.66
CA ASP A 396 6.55 5.22 -8.82
C ASP A 396 7.70 4.23 -8.79
N ALA A 397 8.36 3.99 -9.93
CA ALA A 397 9.57 3.19 -10.01
C ALA A 397 10.67 3.75 -9.08
N ASN A 398 10.89 5.06 -9.13
CA ASN A 398 11.84 5.77 -8.27
C ASN A 398 11.48 5.65 -6.78
N GLU A 399 10.20 5.74 -6.40
CA GLU A 399 9.78 5.57 -5.00
C GLU A 399 10.06 4.16 -4.48
N ILE A 400 9.88 3.14 -5.32
CA ILE A 400 10.18 1.74 -4.99
C ILE A 400 11.68 1.54 -4.82
N GLU A 401 12.51 2.05 -5.74
CA GLU A 401 13.97 2.03 -5.64
C GLU A 401 14.47 2.75 -4.37
N TYR A 402 13.89 3.91 -4.07
CA TYR A 402 14.18 4.64 -2.83
C TYR A 402 13.84 3.80 -1.60
N THR A 403 12.70 3.10 -1.61
CA THR A 403 12.29 2.21 -0.53
C THR A 403 13.24 1.02 -0.35
N VAL A 404 13.73 0.42 -1.45
CA VAL A 404 14.75 -0.63 -1.42
C VAL A 404 16.01 -0.16 -0.69
N GLU A 405 16.52 1.03 -1.01
CA GLU A 405 17.74 1.53 -0.39
C GLU A 405 17.55 1.94 1.08
N LYS A 406 16.36 2.43 1.46
CA LYS A 406 16.02 2.63 2.88
C LYS A 406 16.06 1.33 3.67
N LEU A 407 15.50 0.27 3.10
CA LEU A 407 15.51 -1.06 3.73
C LEU A 407 16.93 -1.61 3.81
N ARG A 408 17.73 -1.45 2.75
CA ARG A 408 19.15 -1.83 2.76
C ARG A 408 19.94 -1.10 3.85
N LEU A 409 19.73 0.21 4.01
CA LEU A 409 20.37 0.96 5.10
C LEU A 409 19.92 0.47 6.49
N LYS A 410 18.62 0.12 6.63
CA LYS A 410 18.09 -0.45 7.86
C LYS A 410 18.76 -1.78 8.20
N GLU A 411 18.88 -2.68 7.23
CA GLU A 411 19.53 -3.99 7.39
C GLU A 411 21.02 -3.86 7.71
N GLN A 412 21.75 -2.97 7.02
CA GLN A 412 23.15 -2.69 7.35
C GLN A 412 23.32 -2.18 8.78
N ARG A 413 22.46 -1.25 9.21
CA ARG A 413 22.48 -0.75 10.59
C ARG A 413 22.22 -1.87 11.59
N GLN A 414 21.27 -2.74 11.28
CA GLN A 414 20.92 -3.88 12.10
C GLN A 414 22.08 -4.88 12.19
N GLN A 415 22.81 -5.13 11.10
CA GLN A 415 24.01 -5.96 11.12
C GLN A 415 25.19 -5.33 11.89
N LEU A 416 25.30 -3.99 11.92
CA LEU A 416 26.34 -3.28 12.67
C LEU A 416 26.09 -3.25 14.19
N ILE A 417 24.85 -2.96 14.59
CA ILE A 417 24.49 -2.66 15.99
C ILE A 417 23.83 -3.87 16.67
N GLY A 418 23.13 -4.70 15.90
CA GLY A 418 22.39 -5.85 16.39
C GLY A 418 23.32 -6.92 16.98
N THR A 419 22.79 -7.64 17.97
CA THR A 419 23.50 -8.78 18.54
C THR A 419 23.53 -9.91 17.52
N ASN A 420 24.71 -10.35 17.10
CA ASN A 420 24.84 -11.44 16.14
C ASN A 420 24.47 -12.78 16.79
N ILE A 421 23.48 -13.46 16.23
CA ILE A 421 22.94 -14.68 16.83
C ILE A 421 23.97 -15.82 16.84
N ASN A 422 24.93 -15.82 15.92
CA ASN A 422 25.97 -16.84 15.85
C ASN A 422 27.07 -16.68 16.90
N ASN A 423 27.21 -15.51 17.54
CA ASN A 423 28.22 -15.28 18.60
C ASN A 423 27.62 -14.86 19.95
N ALA A 424 26.31 -14.66 20.05
CA ALA A 424 25.63 -14.29 21.28
C ALA A 424 25.77 -15.36 22.37
N THR A 425 25.93 -14.96 23.63
CA THR A 425 25.86 -15.91 24.77
C THR A 425 24.40 -16.25 25.08
N ARG A 426 24.15 -17.39 25.77
CA ARG A 426 22.81 -17.78 26.24
C ARG A 426 22.11 -16.64 26.97
N TRP A 427 22.82 -15.98 27.88
CA TRP A 427 22.32 -14.84 28.64
C TRP A 427 21.90 -13.66 27.74
N HIS A 428 22.70 -13.35 26.70
CA HIS A 428 22.36 -12.29 25.74
C HIS A 428 21.12 -12.64 24.89
N LEU A 429 20.97 -13.91 24.49
CA LEU A 429 19.75 -14.35 23.79
C LEU A 429 18.51 -14.20 24.69
N GLN A 430 18.63 -14.57 25.97
CA GLN A 430 17.54 -14.41 26.93
C GLN A 430 17.18 -12.94 27.17
N SER A 431 18.16 -12.06 27.31
CA SER A 431 17.92 -10.62 27.51
C SER A 431 17.28 -9.93 26.29
N LEU A 432 17.49 -10.47 25.09
CA LEU A 432 16.80 -10.01 23.88
C LEU A 432 15.32 -10.41 23.86
N GLY A 433 14.94 -11.46 24.58
CA GLY A 433 13.56 -11.93 24.71
C GLY A 433 13.33 -13.36 24.19
N PHE A 434 14.39 -14.13 23.91
CA PHE A 434 14.26 -15.57 23.67
C PHE A 434 14.05 -16.30 25.00
N SER A 435 13.15 -17.28 25.03
CA SER A 435 13.06 -18.20 26.17
C SER A 435 14.32 -19.06 26.29
N GLU A 436 14.54 -19.66 27.46
CA GLU A 436 15.68 -20.54 27.70
C GLU A 436 15.76 -21.68 26.68
N LYS A 437 14.63 -22.34 26.40
CA LYS A 437 14.55 -23.40 25.39
C LYS A 437 14.89 -22.91 23.98
N GLN A 438 14.44 -21.72 23.60
CA GLN A 438 14.76 -21.11 22.31
C GLN A 438 16.24 -20.75 22.20
N ALA A 439 16.82 -20.16 23.25
CA ALA A 439 18.23 -19.83 23.29
C ALA A 439 19.11 -21.08 23.15
N ASP A 440 18.74 -22.19 23.80
CA ASP A 440 19.44 -23.46 23.67
C ASP A 440 19.33 -24.07 22.27
N ALA A 441 18.13 -24.06 21.69
CA ALA A 441 17.91 -24.53 20.32
C ALA A 441 18.73 -23.71 19.30
N ILE A 442 18.84 -22.40 19.50
CA ILE A 442 19.67 -21.51 18.66
C ILE A 442 21.16 -21.85 18.80
N ILE A 443 21.64 -22.08 20.03
CA ILE A 443 23.05 -22.43 20.29
C ILE A 443 23.39 -23.79 19.65
N GLN A 444 22.52 -24.79 19.79
CA GLN A 444 22.71 -26.10 19.17
C GLN A 444 22.68 -26.00 17.64
N ALA A 445 21.76 -25.21 17.07
CA ALA A 445 21.64 -25.05 15.62
C ALA A 445 22.89 -24.42 15.01
N ARG A 446 23.44 -23.36 15.63
CA ARG A 446 24.62 -22.66 15.13
C ARG A 446 25.92 -23.45 15.26
N GLU A 447 25.99 -24.44 16.16
CA GLU A 447 27.13 -25.36 16.27
C GLU A 447 27.21 -26.31 15.06
N GLN A 448 26.07 -26.69 14.48
CA GLN A 448 26.04 -27.51 13.28
C GLN A 448 26.34 -26.71 12.02
N ASN A 449 25.65 -25.58 11.84
CA ASN A 449 25.87 -24.65 10.73
C ASN A 449 25.54 -23.22 11.18
N PRO A 450 26.34 -22.22 10.82
CA PRO A 450 26.03 -20.83 11.15
C PRO A 450 24.70 -20.42 10.52
N ILE A 451 23.86 -19.73 11.28
CA ILE A 451 22.54 -19.25 10.83
C ILE A 451 22.78 -18.04 9.91
N ARG A 452 22.40 -18.16 8.63
CA ARG A 452 22.69 -17.17 7.58
C ARG A 452 21.50 -16.28 7.22
N SER A 453 20.29 -16.74 7.46
CA SER A 453 19.06 -16.04 7.09
C SER A 453 18.03 -16.03 8.22
N PHE A 454 17.13 -15.05 8.22
CA PHE A 454 16.00 -15.06 9.16
C PHE A 454 15.08 -16.26 8.92
N ASN A 455 15.01 -16.75 7.68
CA ASN A 455 14.25 -17.95 7.35
C ASN A 455 14.85 -19.21 8.00
N GLU A 456 16.18 -19.32 8.12
CA GLU A 456 16.81 -20.41 8.88
C GLU A 456 16.52 -20.31 10.38
N LEU A 457 16.53 -19.10 10.95
CA LEU A 457 16.18 -18.88 12.35
C LEU A 457 14.75 -19.34 12.67
N LEU A 458 13.79 -19.06 11.78
CA LEU A 458 12.39 -19.47 11.91
C LEU A 458 12.17 -20.98 11.73
N LYS A 459 13.13 -21.71 11.14
CA LYS A 459 13.06 -23.18 11.02
C LYS A 459 13.53 -23.89 12.29
N ILE A 460 14.18 -23.18 13.21
CA ILE A 460 14.66 -23.76 14.48
C ILE A 460 13.44 -24.02 15.38
N GLY A 461 13.32 -25.26 15.83
CA GLY A 461 12.22 -25.70 16.69
C GLY A 461 12.05 -24.79 17.91
N GLY A 462 10.86 -24.21 18.05
CA GLY A 462 10.49 -23.36 19.19
C GLY A 462 10.63 -21.85 18.95
N VAL A 463 11.34 -21.38 17.91
CA VAL A 463 11.36 -19.95 17.55
C VAL A 463 10.14 -19.64 16.68
N ASP A 464 9.10 -19.08 17.28
CA ASP A 464 7.87 -18.71 16.57
C ASP A 464 7.98 -17.30 15.95
N PHE A 465 7.09 -17.03 14.99
CA PHE A 465 7.02 -15.71 14.35
C PHE A 465 6.76 -14.58 15.36
N SER A 466 6.03 -14.86 16.44
CA SER A 466 5.74 -13.86 17.48
C SER A 466 7.01 -13.44 18.24
N THR A 467 7.88 -14.40 18.57
CA THR A 467 9.20 -14.12 19.15
C THR A 467 10.06 -13.35 18.17
N TYR A 468 10.12 -13.79 16.91
CA TYR A 468 10.86 -13.08 15.86
C TYR A 468 10.46 -11.61 15.77
N VAL A 469 9.16 -11.28 15.71
CA VAL A 469 8.70 -9.90 15.61
C VAL A 469 9.17 -9.04 16.80
N LYS A 470 9.30 -9.62 18.01
CA LYS A 470 9.79 -8.92 19.21
C LYS A 470 11.29 -8.66 19.20
N VAL A 471 12.07 -9.56 18.59
CA VAL A 471 13.54 -9.51 18.65
C VAL A 471 14.17 -8.97 17.38
N ARG A 472 13.48 -9.04 16.23
CA ARG A 472 14.04 -8.80 14.89
C ARG A 472 14.87 -7.53 14.80
N ASP A 473 14.39 -6.40 15.32
CA ASP A 473 15.09 -5.12 15.18
C ASP A 473 16.38 -5.01 16.04
N ARG A 474 16.64 -6.01 16.91
CA ARG A 474 17.79 -6.06 17.84
C ARG A 474 18.80 -7.17 17.52
N ILE A 475 18.45 -8.08 16.61
CA ILE A 475 19.28 -9.23 16.24
C ILE A 475 19.90 -9.06 14.86
N ALA A 476 21.09 -9.61 14.66
CA ALA A 476 21.75 -9.72 13.36
C ALA A 476 21.97 -11.19 13.00
N VAL A 477 21.65 -11.57 11.77
CA VAL A 477 21.87 -12.92 11.24
C VAL A 477 22.96 -12.86 10.16
N GLY A 478 23.75 -13.92 10.04
CA GLY A 478 24.90 -14.00 9.15
C GLY A 478 26.24 -14.13 9.89
N GLU A 479 27.31 -14.16 9.12
CA GLU A 479 28.66 -14.32 9.67
C GLU A 479 29.06 -13.12 10.55
N PRO A 480 29.78 -13.36 11.65
CA PRO A 480 30.24 -12.28 12.51
C PRO A 480 31.22 -11.38 11.76
N LEU A 481 30.93 -10.08 11.76
CA LEU A 481 31.75 -9.08 11.06
C LEU A 481 33.13 -8.96 11.70
N THR A 482 34.18 -9.09 10.89
CA THR A 482 35.55 -8.71 11.25
C THR A 482 35.66 -7.19 11.47
N LEU A 483 36.70 -6.72 12.16
CA LEU A 483 36.92 -5.29 12.40
C LEU A 483 36.99 -4.49 11.09
N THR A 484 37.72 -5.01 10.09
CA THR A 484 37.79 -4.44 8.74
C THR A 484 36.42 -4.43 8.06
N GLY A 485 35.66 -5.52 8.18
CA GLY A 485 34.29 -5.61 7.65
C GLY A 485 33.35 -4.58 8.27
N ARG A 486 33.45 -4.35 9.58
CA ARG A 486 32.68 -3.31 10.28
C ARG A 486 33.01 -1.91 9.77
N ILE A 487 34.30 -1.58 9.65
CA ILE A 487 34.74 -0.27 9.14
C ILE A 487 34.22 -0.04 7.72
N LEU A 488 34.39 -1.00 6.82
CA LEU A 488 33.92 -0.91 5.45
C LEU A 488 32.39 -0.71 5.38
N MET A 489 31.65 -1.45 6.21
CA MET A 489 30.19 -1.34 6.25
C MET A 489 29.71 -0.02 6.85
N ILE A 490 30.44 0.56 7.81
CA ILE A 490 30.18 1.92 8.32
C ILE A 490 30.36 2.93 7.19
N PHE A 491 31.47 2.88 6.44
CA PHE A 491 31.68 3.80 5.31
C PHE A 491 30.60 3.66 4.23
N ARG A 492 30.24 2.42 3.87
CA ARG A 492 29.16 2.16 2.90
C ARG A 492 27.81 2.68 3.40
N GLY A 493 27.50 2.46 4.67
CA GLY A 493 26.27 2.94 5.31
C GLY A 493 26.20 4.47 5.40
N LEU A 494 27.33 5.14 5.69
CA LEU A 494 27.43 6.60 5.68
C LEU A 494 27.22 7.17 4.26
N GLY A 495 27.88 6.57 3.26
CA GLY A 495 27.68 6.94 1.85
C GLY A 495 26.23 6.80 1.41
N LEU A 496 25.61 5.66 1.73
CA LEU A 496 24.18 5.42 1.43
C LEU A 496 23.26 6.40 2.17
N SER A 497 23.52 6.64 3.45
CA SER A 497 22.76 7.62 4.25
C SER A 497 22.87 9.03 3.68
N CYS A 498 24.06 9.42 3.21
CA CYS A 498 24.29 10.69 2.53
C CYS A 498 23.46 10.80 1.24
N LEU A 499 23.51 9.79 0.38
CA LEU A 499 22.70 9.76 -0.85
C LEU A 499 21.20 9.83 -0.56
N LEU A 500 20.72 9.10 0.45
CA LEU A 500 19.31 9.13 0.85
C LEU A 500 18.89 10.52 1.37
N LEU A 501 19.71 11.18 2.19
CA LEU A 501 19.39 12.48 2.79
C LEU A 501 19.49 13.65 1.81
N LEU A 502 20.45 13.61 0.88
CA LEU A 502 20.71 14.73 -0.05
C LEU A 502 19.93 14.63 -1.36
N THR A 503 19.57 13.42 -1.79
CA THR A 503 19.00 13.21 -3.15
C THR A 503 17.78 12.30 -3.18
N ARG A 504 17.34 11.77 -2.03
CA ARG A 504 16.42 10.62 -1.96
C ARG A 504 16.88 9.47 -2.85
N TYR A 505 18.19 9.20 -2.82
CA TYR A 505 18.84 8.23 -3.72
C TYR A 505 18.61 8.54 -5.20
N GLY A 506 18.73 9.81 -5.58
CA GLY A 506 18.67 10.25 -6.97
C GLY A 506 17.26 10.34 -7.54
N THR A 507 16.24 10.47 -6.69
CA THR A 507 14.83 10.48 -7.12
C THR A 507 14.17 11.85 -6.99
N SER A 508 14.79 12.81 -6.27
CA SER A 508 14.24 14.15 -6.06
C SER A 508 15.19 15.23 -6.57
N VAL A 509 14.88 15.77 -7.75
CA VAL A 509 15.57 16.95 -8.31
C VAL A 509 15.33 18.19 -7.43
N GLY A 510 14.11 18.36 -6.93
CA GLY A 510 13.75 19.48 -6.06
C GLY A 510 14.61 19.53 -4.80
N LEU A 511 14.82 18.39 -4.11
CA LEU A 511 15.64 18.33 -2.91
C LEU A 511 17.07 18.85 -3.15
N ILE A 512 17.67 18.43 -4.27
CA ILE A 512 19.01 18.83 -4.68
C ILE A 512 19.07 20.35 -4.90
N PHE A 513 18.13 20.92 -5.67
CA PHE A 513 18.06 22.37 -5.84
C PHE A 513 17.85 23.13 -4.53
N GLY A 514 17.03 22.60 -3.62
CA GLY A 514 16.83 23.18 -2.29
C GLY A 514 18.12 23.28 -1.48
N ILE A 515 18.92 22.21 -1.49
CA ILE A 515 20.24 22.14 -0.88
C ILE A 515 21.20 23.13 -1.55
N GLU A 516 21.20 23.23 -2.88
CA GLU A 516 22.07 24.17 -3.60
C GLU A 516 21.75 25.63 -3.25
N MET A 517 20.48 26.01 -3.22
CA MET A 517 20.08 27.39 -2.92
C MET A 517 20.57 27.85 -1.55
N ILE A 518 20.50 26.98 -0.55
CA ILE A 518 21.05 27.27 0.79
C ILE A 518 22.57 27.40 0.72
N GLY A 519 23.25 26.53 -0.02
CA GLY A 519 24.70 26.59 -0.24
C GLY A 519 25.15 27.89 -0.93
N ILE A 520 24.48 28.28 -2.02
CA ILE A 520 24.72 29.53 -2.76
C ILE A 520 24.50 30.73 -1.85
N ALA A 521 23.43 30.74 -1.06
CA ALA A 521 23.15 31.82 -0.11
C ALA A 521 24.27 31.95 0.93
N HIS A 522 24.68 30.83 1.53
CA HIS A 522 25.73 30.78 2.54
C HIS A 522 27.07 31.32 2.02
N PHE A 523 27.56 30.77 0.90
CA PHE A 523 28.83 31.21 0.32
C PHE A 523 28.75 32.65 -0.20
N GLY A 524 27.60 33.07 -0.75
CA GLY A 524 27.41 34.44 -1.24
C GLY A 524 27.60 35.49 -0.14
N VAL A 525 26.94 35.31 1.01
CA VAL A 525 27.14 36.22 2.15
C VAL A 525 28.55 36.12 2.71
N MET A 526 29.12 34.91 2.78
CA MET A 526 30.48 34.73 3.30
C MET A 526 31.51 35.50 2.45
N PHE A 527 31.48 35.36 1.12
CA PHE A 527 32.40 36.09 0.24
C PHE A 527 32.12 37.61 0.25
N TRP A 528 30.85 38.02 0.35
CA TRP A 528 30.49 39.41 0.54
C TRP A 528 31.07 39.99 1.85
N LEU A 529 30.97 39.28 2.98
CA LEU A 529 31.57 39.69 4.26
C LEU A 529 33.09 39.77 4.16
N ILE A 530 33.71 38.76 3.55
CA ILE A 530 35.15 38.71 3.28
C ILE A 530 35.59 39.93 2.44
N ASP A 531 34.79 40.37 1.49
CA ASP A 531 35.12 41.50 0.62
C ASP A 531 34.75 42.85 1.23
N ARG A 532 33.68 42.96 2.01
CA ARG A 532 33.13 44.25 2.50
C ARG A 532 33.44 44.58 3.94
N PHE A 533 33.92 43.64 4.74
CA PHE A 533 34.28 43.89 6.13
C PHE A 533 35.81 43.75 6.29
N ARG A 534 36.56 44.86 6.11
CA ARG A 534 38.05 44.96 6.18
C ARG A 534 38.52 46.02 7.18
N ARG A 535 39.84 46.30 7.27
CA ARG A 535 40.44 47.28 8.22
C ARG A 535 39.69 48.62 8.16
N LEU A 536 39.48 49.19 9.34
CA LEU A 536 38.84 50.50 9.52
C LEU A 536 39.73 51.70 9.08
N ARG A 537 40.97 51.48 8.63
CA ARG A 537 41.94 52.53 8.27
C ARG A 537 42.89 52.10 7.14
N PRO A 538 43.33 53.01 6.24
CA PRO A 538 43.07 54.45 6.24
C PRO A 538 41.75 54.86 5.56
N LYS A 539 41.18 54.05 4.66
CA LYS A 539 39.83 54.26 4.10
C LYS A 539 38.97 53.01 4.31
N PRO A 540 37.96 53.03 5.19
CA PRO A 540 37.10 51.88 5.41
C PRO A 540 36.25 51.61 4.16
N ILE A 541 36.38 50.41 3.61
CA ILE A 541 35.46 49.87 2.60
C ILE A 541 34.37 49.16 3.40
N VAL A 542 33.24 49.82 3.62
CA VAL A 542 32.11 49.30 4.37
C VAL A 542 30.91 49.28 3.42
N PRO A 543 30.08 48.21 3.44
CA PRO A 543 28.98 48.11 2.52
C PRO A 543 27.96 49.22 2.79
N THR A 544 27.36 49.74 1.72
CA THR A 544 26.30 50.76 1.87
C THR A 544 25.06 50.14 2.53
N ARG A 545 24.17 50.96 3.10
CA ARG A 545 22.89 50.47 3.66
C ARG A 545 22.07 49.71 2.62
N LEU A 546 22.05 50.22 1.39
CA LEU A 546 21.32 49.63 0.27
C LEU A 546 21.94 48.29 -0.14
N GLU A 547 23.27 48.22 -0.28
CA GLU A 547 23.98 46.98 -0.58
C GLU A 547 23.80 45.92 0.52
N THR A 548 23.86 46.33 1.79
CA THR A 548 23.62 45.45 2.93
C THR A 548 22.19 44.90 2.93
N LEU A 549 21.20 45.76 2.67
CA LEU A 549 19.79 45.36 2.56
C LEU A 549 19.59 44.34 1.44
N TRP A 550 20.18 44.57 0.26
CA TRP A 550 20.04 43.64 -0.86
C TRP A 550 20.81 42.33 -0.66
N SER A 551 22.01 42.38 -0.09
CA SER A 551 22.82 41.18 0.14
C SER A 551 22.18 40.27 1.20
N LEU A 552 21.75 40.85 2.33
CA LEU A 552 21.03 40.11 3.37
C LEU A 552 19.63 39.71 2.91
N GLY A 553 18.94 40.56 2.14
CA GLY A 553 17.65 40.24 1.53
C GLY A 553 17.74 39.04 0.59
N GLY A 554 18.72 39.02 -0.32
CA GLY A 554 18.98 37.90 -1.22
C GLY A 554 19.32 36.61 -0.49
N PHE A 555 20.14 36.69 0.56
CA PHE A 555 20.41 35.57 1.47
C PHE A 555 19.13 35.02 2.09
N CYS A 556 18.30 35.89 2.68
CA CYS A 556 17.04 35.48 3.31
C CYS A 556 16.11 34.83 2.29
N VAL A 557 15.95 35.42 1.11
CA VAL A 557 15.07 34.89 0.05
C VAL A 557 15.52 33.51 -0.42
N LEU A 558 16.79 33.35 -0.79
CA LEU A 558 17.34 32.07 -1.26
C LEU A 558 17.30 31.00 -0.17
N THR A 559 17.64 31.36 1.07
CA THR A 559 17.62 30.42 2.19
C THR A 559 16.20 29.99 2.50
N LEU A 560 15.23 30.90 2.55
CA LEU A 560 13.82 30.57 2.78
C LEU A 560 13.24 29.70 1.66
N MET A 561 13.55 30.00 0.41
CA MET A 561 13.14 29.20 -0.75
C MET A 561 13.76 27.79 -0.69
N GLY A 562 15.06 27.71 -0.43
CA GLY A 562 15.76 26.43 -0.28
C GLY A 562 15.21 25.60 0.88
N LEU A 563 14.99 26.22 2.05
CA LEU A 563 14.36 25.57 3.20
C LEU A 563 12.96 25.06 2.85
N ALA A 564 12.10 25.87 2.24
CA ALA A 564 10.75 25.46 1.84
C ALA A 564 10.79 24.20 0.96
N ILE A 565 11.70 24.14 -0.01
CA ILE A 565 11.86 22.99 -0.91
C ILE A 565 12.39 21.76 -0.18
N VAL A 566 13.36 21.92 0.74
CA VAL A 566 13.87 20.82 1.57
C VAL A 566 12.78 20.24 2.46
N PHE A 567 11.97 21.09 3.10
CA PHE A 567 10.85 20.64 3.96
C PHE A 567 9.72 19.98 3.17
N GLN A 568 9.53 20.36 1.91
CA GLN A 568 8.53 19.74 1.04
C GLN A 568 9.01 18.39 0.47
N SER A 569 10.32 18.26 0.22
CA SER A 569 10.86 17.14 -0.58
C SER A 569 11.60 16.08 0.25
N SER A 570 12.10 16.41 1.44
CA SER A 570 12.87 15.50 2.30
C SER A 570 11.96 14.77 3.30
N ASP A 571 12.20 13.47 3.48
CA ASP A 571 11.57 12.69 4.55
C ASP A 571 12.07 13.09 5.95
N ARG A 572 13.30 13.63 6.02
CA ARG A 572 13.99 13.98 7.28
C ARG A 572 14.69 15.33 7.14
N PRO A 573 13.94 16.44 7.01
CA PRO A 573 14.48 17.75 6.67
C PRO A 573 15.54 18.21 7.67
N TRP A 574 15.31 18.02 8.97
CA TRP A 574 16.28 18.40 10.00
C TRP A 574 17.62 17.67 9.91
N LEU A 575 17.61 16.37 9.56
CA LEU A 575 18.86 15.62 9.36
C LEU A 575 19.57 16.03 8.07
N THR A 576 18.81 16.34 7.01
CA THR A 576 19.37 16.89 5.77
C THR A 576 20.07 18.23 6.07
N LEU A 577 19.43 19.12 6.83
CA LEU A 577 20.02 20.41 7.22
C LEU A 577 21.24 20.26 8.13
N ALA A 578 21.18 19.35 9.11
CA ALA A 578 22.34 19.07 9.97
C ALA A 578 23.54 18.54 9.15
N TYR A 579 23.30 17.68 8.16
CA TYR A 579 24.35 17.22 7.26
C TYR A 579 24.90 18.39 6.43
N MET A 580 24.02 19.24 5.90
CA MET A 580 24.44 20.43 5.19
C MET A 580 25.29 21.35 6.05
N GLU A 581 24.84 21.70 7.26
CA GLU A 581 25.59 22.55 8.19
C GLU A 581 26.95 21.94 8.54
N ALA A 582 27.02 20.64 8.79
CA ALA A 582 28.27 19.93 9.04
C ALA A 582 29.26 20.02 7.86
N THR A 583 28.76 20.11 6.62
CA THR A 583 29.59 20.29 5.43
C THR A 583 29.89 21.75 5.11
N LEU A 584 28.98 22.68 5.37
CA LEU A 584 29.11 24.08 4.94
C LEU A 584 29.78 24.98 5.98
N LEU A 585 29.64 24.68 7.28
CA LEU A 585 30.07 25.62 8.33
C LEU A 585 31.50 25.42 8.84
N PRO A 586 31.96 24.22 9.25
CA PRO A 586 33.16 24.11 10.09
C PRO A 586 34.44 24.60 9.41
N ILE A 587 34.69 24.15 8.19
CA ILE A 587 35.91 24.51 7.44
C ILE A 587 35.83 25.97 6.96
N PRO A 588 34.75 26.44 6.32
CA PRO A 588 34.68 27.84 5.88
C PRO A 588 34.72 28.84 7.04
N LEU A 589 34.03 28.56 8.15
CA LEU A 589 34.05 29.41 9.34
C LEU A 589 35.46 29.48 9.95
N LEU A 590 36.14 28.34 10.09
CA LEU A 590 37.50 28.29 10.62
C LEU A 590 38.48 29.04 9.73
N LEU A 591 38.39 28.84 8.40
CA LEU A 591 39.21 29.59 7.43
C LEU A 591 38.92 31.09 7.49
N MET A 592 37.65 31.49 7.65
CA MET A 592 37.25 32.87 7.82
C MET A 592 37.80 33.46 9.13
N ILE A 593 37.71 32.75 10.26
CA ILE A 593 38.28 33.18 11.55
C ILE A 593 39.79 33.37 11.41
N PHE A 594 40.51 32.41 10.83
CA PHE A 594 41.95 32.53 10.59
C PHE A 594 42.29 33.70 9.66
N LEU A 595 41.47 33.93 8.64
CA LEU A 595 41.60 35.04 7.71
C LEU A 595 41.46 36.39 8.41
N TYR A 596 40.52 36.54 9.33
CA TYR A 596 40.35 37.75 10.13
C TYR A 596 41.44 37.91 11.21
N TRP A 597 41.86 36.81 11.84
CA TRP A 597 42.91 36.82 12.87
C TRP A 597 44.28 37.21 12.31
N LYS A 598 44.67 36.70 11.13
CA LYS A 598 45.95 37.03 10.50
C LYS A 598 46.07 38.49 10.04
N GLY A 599 44.96 39.23 9.96
CA GLY A 599 44.95 40.63 9.57
C GLY A 599 45.23 40.85 8.08
N ARG A 600 44.18 41.19 7.32
CA ARG A 600 44.24 41.38 5.87
C ARG A 600 44.58 42.82 5.49
N TYR A 601 45.81 43.23 5.73
CA TYR A 601 46.15 44.65 5.73
C TYR A 601 47.40 44.98 4.93
N HIS A 602 47.31 44.87 3.61
CA HIS A 602 48.23 45.67 2.79
C HIS A 602 47.75 47.12 2.82
N ASN A 603 48.61 48.06 3.20
CA ASN A 603 48.26 49.49 3.29
C ASN A 603 47.88 50.14 1.94
N LEU A 604 47.95 49.37 0.83
CA LEU A 604 47.69 49.79 -0.55
C LEU A 604 46.36 49.26 -1.11
N LEU A 605 45.63 48.42 -0.37
CA LEU A 605 44.37 47.82 -0.84
C LEU A 605 43.21 48.84 -0.72
N THR A 606 43.03 49.65 -1.75
CA THR A 606 41.88 50.57 -1.90
C THR A 606 40.74 49.98 -2.75
N THR A 607 40.93 48.80 -3.32
CA THR A 607 40.01 48.11 -4.24
C THR A 607 39.55 46.75 -3.70
N THR A 608 38.58 46.13 -4.37
CA THR A 608 38.04 44.81 -4.01
C THR A 608 39.07 43.67 -4.21
N TYR A 609 38.94 42.55 -3.44
CA TYR A 609 39.77 41.35 -3.61
C TYR A 609 39.39 40.55 -4.86
N PHE A 610 38.25 40.86 -5.46
CA PHE A 610 37.69 40.08 -6.54
C PHE A 610 37.66 40.93 -7.80
N VAL A 611 38.00 40.29 -8.92
CA VAL A 611 38.18 40.96 -10.20
C VAL A 611 37.26 40.34 -11.24
N GLU A 612 36.46 41.15 -11.92
CA GLU A 612 35.67 40.73 -13.07
C GLU A 612 36.51 40.66 -14.35
N ASP A 613 36.14 39.78 -15.27
CA ASP A 613 36.78 39.73 -16.60
C ASP A 613 36.27 40.90 -17.45
N GLY A 614 37.15 41.88 -17.70
CA GLY A 614 36.82 43.08 -18.47
C GLY A 614 36.56 42.82 -19.96
N THR A 615 36.76 41.59 -20.44
CA THR A 615 36.63 41.23 -21.86
C THR A 615 35.23 40.80 -22.29
N LEU A 616 34.26 40.63 -21.37
CA LEU A 616 33.02 39.91 -21.68
C LEU A 616 31.74 40.57 -21.11
N ARG A 617 30.97 41.24 -21.96
CA ARG A 617 29.50 41.13 -21.89
C ARG A 617 29.10 39.87 -22.66
N GLN A 618 28.91 38.73 -21.98
CA GLN A 618 28.24 37.58 -22.62
C GLN A 618 27.15 37.00 -21.73
N LEU A 619 25.90 37.19 -22.16
CA LEU A 619 24.81 36.28 -21.86
C LEU A 619 25.03 35.03 -22.73
N ARG A 620 25.45 33.91 -22.12
CA ARG A 620 25.60 32.63 -22.81
C ARG A 620 24.39 31.75 -22.54
N PHE A 621 23.43 31.78 -23.46
CA PHE A 621 22.77 30.57 -23.95
C PHE A 621 23.01 30.54 -25.47
N LEU A 622 23.68 29.50 -25.94
CA LEU A 622 24.29 29.46 -27.26
C LEU A 622 23.31 28.94 -28.31
N ILE A 623 22.52 29.84 -28.93
CA ILE A 623 21.99 29.65 -30.30
C ILE A 623 21.99 31.02 -30.99
N GLY A 624 23.04 31.31 -31.79
CA GLY A 624 23.11 32.48 -32.66
C GLY A 624 23.98 33.64 -32.15
N ARG A 625 25.01 34.00 -32.92
CA ARG A 625 25.94 35.11 -32.64
C ARG A 625 25.34 36.44 -33.12
N LEU A 626 25.31 37.45 -32.25
CA LEU A 626 25.32 38.87 -32.63
C LEU A 626 26.67 39.50 -32.22
N PRO A 627 27.17 40.51 -32.95
CA PRO A 627 28.43 41.16 -32.61
C PRO A 627 28.21 42.14 -31.45
N ILE A 628 29.06 42.09 -30.42
CA ILE A 628 29.01 42.98 -29.25
C ILE A 628 30.33 43.76 -29.19
N ILE A 629 30.20 45.09 -29.01
CA ILE A 629 31.30 46.06 -28.92
C ILE A 629 31.89 46.00 -27.48
N PRO A 630 33.23 45.90 -27.31
CA PRO A 630 33.88 45.97 -26.00
C PRO A 630 33.86 47.40 -25.45
N ASP A 631 33.78 47.57 -24.12
CA ASP A 631 33.77 48.90 -23.48
C ASP A 631 35.11 49.64 -23.67
N TYR A 632 36.23 48.96 -23.98
CA TYR A 632 37.54 49.59 -24.22
C TYR A 632 38.42 48.84 -25.26
N PRO A 633 39.01 49.53 -26.28
CA PRO A 633 39.80 48.88 -27.34
C PRO A 633 41.25 48.52 -26.98
N PHE A 634 41.76 48.93 -25.83
CA PHE A 634 43.16 48.73 -25.43
C PHE A 634 43.23 48.13 -24.03
N PHE A 635 43.53 46.84 -23.87
CA PHE A 635 43.82 46.28 -22.55
C PHE A 635 44.96 45.25 -22.59
N ARG A 636 46.06 45.58 -21.89
CA ARG A 636 47.09 44.64 -21.41
C ARG A 636 46.65 43.88 -20.15
N GLU A 637 45.60 44.34 -19.46
CA GLU A 637 45.08 43.74 -18.22
C GLU A 637 43.71 43.11 -18.47
N ARG A 638 43.61 41.80 -18.27
CA ARG A 638 42.40 41.01 -18.58
C ARG A 638 41.32 41.10 -17.49
N TYR A 639 41.67 41.56 -16.29
CA TYR A 639 40.82 41.51 -15.10
C TYR A 639 40.76 42.87 -14.41
N ILE A 640 39.57 43.28 -13.99
CA ILE A 640 39.29 44.61 -13.40
C ILE A 640 38.63 44.40 -12.03
N PRO A 641 38.97 45.16 -10.98
CA PRO A 641 38.27 45.08 -9.69
C PRO A 641 36.75 45.26 -9.84
N ILE A 642 35.95 44.42 -9.17
CA ILE A 642 34.48 44.57 -9.14
C ILE A 642 34.08 45.99 -8.70
N LEU A 643 33.29 46.66 -9.52
CA LEU A 643 32.74 47.98 -9.24
C LEU A 643 31.67 47.91 -8.14
N TRP A 644 31.99 48.44 -6.96
CA TRP A 644 31.15 48.42 -5.75
C TRP A 644 30.01 49.44 -5.71
N ASP A 645 29.99 50.39 -6.64
CA ASP A 645 29.12 51.57 -6.70
C ASP A 645 27.93 51.37 -7.65
N ARG A 646 27.81 50.17 -8.23
CA ARG A 646 26.70 49.80 -9.11
C ARG A 646 25.55 49.17 -8.33
N ARG A 647 24.32 49.52 -8.73
CA ARG A 647 23.06 49.04 -8.12
C ARG A 647 22.96 47.50 -7.99
N TRP A 648 23.59 46.75 -8.89
CA TRP A 648 23.51 45.29 -8.97
C TRP A 648 24.83 44.57 -8.60
N GLY A 649 25.85 45.29 -8.12
CA GLY A 649 27.17 44.70 -7.83
C GLY A 649 27.15 43.59 -6.76
N TRP A 650 26.15 43.61 -5.87
CA TRP A 650 25.96 42.58 -4.83
C TRP A 650 25.59 41.20 -5.39
N LEU A 651 24.99 41.12 -6.58
CA LEU A 651 24.62 39.82 -7.19
C LEU A 651 25.85 38.98 -7.56
N ILE A 652 27.01 39.62 -7.76
CA ILE A 652 28.23 38.95 -8.18
C ILE A 652 28.73 37.95 -7.12
N TYR A 653 28.40 38.16 -5.84
CA TYR A 653 28.77 37.24 -4.77
C TYR A 653 27.91 35.96 -4.76
N PHE A 654 26.66 36.05 -5.21
CA PHE A 654 25.78 34.90 -5.38
C PHE A 654 26.06 34.31 -6.77
N ASP A 655 27.08 33.46 -6.86
CA ASP A 655 27.53 32.87 -8.14
C ASP A 655 26.46 31.96 -8.77
N PHE A 656 25.57 32.57 -9.55
CA PHE A 656 24.52 31.88 -10.31
C PHE A 656 25.01 31.35 -11.67
N SER A 657 26.30 31.45 -12.00
CA SER A 657 26.77 31.19 -13.36
C SER A 657 27.14 29.72 -13.61
N LEU A 658 26.43 29.08 -14.55
CA LEU A 658 26.84 27.80 -15.16
C LEU A 658 28.18 27.89 -15.92
N ASN A 659 28.68 29.11 -16.15
CA ASN A 659 29.91 29.36 -16.91
C ASN A 659 31.17 29.11 -16.06
N ASN A 660 31.07 29.31 -14.74
CA ASN A 660 32.06 28.81 -13.79
C ASN A 660 32.00 27.27 -13.78
N LEU A 661 30.83 26.65 -13.67
CA LEU A 661 30.65 25.18 -13.65
C LEU A 661 31.44 24.39 -14.74
N LEU A 662 31.49 24.88 -16.00
CA LEU A 662 32.18 24.19 -17.12
C LEU A 662 33.66 24.56 -17.27
N LYS A 663 34.12 25.60 -16.56
CA LYS A 663 35.49 26.12 -16.66
C LYS A 663 36.15 26.00 -15.30
N PHE A 664 36.82 24.87 -15.05
CA PHE A 664 37.64 24.58 -13.86
C PHE A 664 38.20 25.84 -13.20
N GLY A 665 38.01 25.97 -11.87
CA GLY A 665 38.12 27.15 -10.99
C GLY A 665 39.16 28.24 -11.30
N PHE A 666 40.15 27.99 -12.15
CA PHE A 666 41.04 28.98 -12.74
C PHE A 666 40.34 30.18 -13.41
N ASN A 667 39.08 30.06 -13.84
CA ASN A 667 38.30 31.17 -14.39
C ASN A 667 37.44 31.93 -13.38
N ASP A 668 37.43 31.52 -12.11
CA ASP A 668 36.67 32.19 -11.07
C ASP A 668 37.26 33.58 -10.79
N ILE A 669 36.40 34.59 -10.83
CA ILE A 669 36.72 36.01 -10.55
C ILE A 669 37.33 36.20 -9.14
N ARG A 670 37.10 35.25 -8.23
CA ARG A 670 37.61 35.27 -6.86
C ARG A 670 39.06 34.77 -6.71
N LEU A 671 39.66 34.23 -7.79
CA LEU A 671 41.00 33.60 -7.78
C LEU A 671 42.08 34.41 -8.52
N ARG A 672 41.77 35.60 -9.02
CA ARG A 672 42.58 36.30 -10.04
C ARG A 672 43.21 37.64 -9.59
N ASP A 673 43.26 37.91 -8.29
CA ASP A 673 43.79 39.16 -7.75
C ASP A 673 45.29 39.06 -7.35
N GLU A 674 45.97 40.20 -7.40
CA GLU A 674 47.40 40.42 -7.12
C GLU A 674 47.76 40.14 -5.65
N HIS A 675 46.76 40.20 -4.75
CA HIS A 675 46.96 40.12 -3.29
C HIS A 675 46.05 39.12 -2.56
N VAL A 676 45.48 38.12 -3.27
CA VAL A 676 44.61 37.11 -2.65
C VAL A 676 45.39 36.28 -1.63
N PRO A 677 45.02 36.28 -0.34
CA PRO A 677 45.62 35.36 0.62
C PRO A 677 45.28 33.93 0.25
N GLY A 678 46.25 33.01 0.39
CA GLY A 678 46.03 31.58 0.12
C GLY A 678 44.80 30.99 0.85
N LEU A 679 44.39 31.56 1.99
CA LEU A 679 43.16 31.17 2.69
C LEU A 679 41.87 31.44 1.89
N ILE A 680 41.79 32.55 1.16
CA ILE A 680 40.63 32.85 0.28
C ILE A 680 40.63 31.89 -0.91
N THR A 681 41.81 31.64 -1.49
CA THR A 681 41.96 30.61 -2.53
C THR A 681 41.50 29.24 -2.04
N THR A 682 41.89 28.83 -0.83
CA THR A 682 41.43 27.59 -0.20
C THR A 682 39.91 27.58 0.00
N LEU A 683 39.30 28.69 0.42
CA LEU A 683 37.84 28.81 0.54
C LEU A 683 37.12 28.65 -0.79
N VAL A 684 37.63 29.26 -1.86
CA VAL A 684 37.05 29.10 -3.20
C VAL A 684 37.17 27.66 -3.66
N TRP A 685 38.35 27.03 -3.52
CA TRP A 685 38.53 25.61 -3.84
C TRP A 685 37.62 24.69 -3.01
N TYR A 686 37.36 25.03 -1.75
CA TYR A 686 36.41 24.30 -0.91
C TYR A 686 34.98 24.38 -1.44
N GLN A 687 34.49 25.59 -1.74
CA GLN A 687 33.17 25.78 -2.37
C GLN A 687 33.07 24.97 -3.67
N TRP A 688 34.11 25.03 -4.52
CA TRP A 688 34.16 24.29 -5.78
C TRP A 688 34.17 22.78 -5.62
N GLY A 689 34.90 22.26 -4.62
CA GLY A 689 34.90 20.83 -4.31
C GLY A 689 33.49 20.32 -3.96
N ILE A 690 32.76 21.08 -3.14
CA ILE A 690 31.35 20.80 -2.84
C ILE A 690 30.47 20.95 -4.09
N GLY A 691 30.69 21.99 -4.89
CA GLY A 691 29.96 22.25 -6.13
C GLY A 691 30.11 21.13 -7.17
N MET A 692 31.30 20.54 -7.31
CA MET A 692 31.51 19.38 -8.19
C MET A 692 30.77 18.14 -7.71
N LEU A 693 30.80 17.88 -6.39
CA LEU A 693 30.03 16.77 -5.81
C LEU A 693 28.53 16.97 -6.04
N TYR A 694 28.04 18.19 -5.80
CA TYR A 694 26.67 18.57 -6.07
C TYR A 694 26.29 18.33 -7.53
N PHE A 695 27.11 18.79 -8.48
CA PHE A 695 26.83 18.62 -9.90
C PHE A 695 26.79 17.15 -10.32
N ALA A 696 27.70 16.33 -9.80
CA ALA A 696 27.68 14.89 -10.02
C ALA A 696 26.36 14.28 -9.50
N LEU A 697 25.90 14.68 -8.31
CA LEU A 697 24.62 14.25 -7.75
C LEU A 697 23.42 14.75 -8.56
N LEU A 698 23.46 15.98 -9.07
CA LEU A 698 22.42 16.55 -9.92
C LEU A 698 22.32 15.79 -11.25
N LEU A 699 23.44 15.57 -11.95
CA LEU A 699 23.47 14.78 -13.18
C LEU A 699 22.97 13.35 -12.95
N TRP A 700 23.41 12.70 -11.88
CA TRP A 700 22.94 11.38 -11.51
C TRP A 700 21.43 11.36 -11.25
N THR A 701 20.90 12.39 -10.58
CA THR A 701 19.46 12.50 -10.28
C THR A 701 18.64 12.81 -11.52
N LEU A 702 19.13 13.69 -12.40
CA LEU A 702 18.50 13.97 -13.69
C LEU A 702 18.46 12.71 -14.57
N SER A 703 19.52 11.89 -14.53
CA SER A 703 19.59 10.63 -15.28
C SER A 703 18.48 9.63 -14.89
N ARG A 704 18.05 9.65 -13.63
CA ARG A 704 17.02 8.75 -13.09
C ARG A 704 15.61 9.32 -13.15
N THR A 705 15.47 10.64 -13.15
CA THR A 705 14.16 11.30 -13.15
C THR A 705 13.67 11.64 -14.56
N ILE A 706 14.58 11.85 -15.52
CA ILE A 706 14.23 12.15 -16.91
C ILE A 706 14.41 10.89 -17.77
N PRO A 707 13.32 10.24 -18.22
CA PRO A 707 13.43 9.11 -19.13
C PRO A 707 14.17 9.52 -20.42
N GLY A 708 15.13 8.69 -20.83
CA GLY A 708 15.97 8.93 -22.01
C GLY A 708 17.27 9.70 -21.75
N LEU A 709 17.41 10.43 -20.64
CA LEU A 709 18.67 11.12 -20.31
C LEU A 709 19.80 10.14 -19.95
N ASN A 710 19.45 8.96 -19.42
CA ASN A 710 20.39 7.86 -19.24
C ASN A 710 21.11 7.48 -20.54
N LEU A 711 20.45 7.51 -21.70
CA LEU A 711 21.10 7.20 -22.98
C LEU A 711 22.22 8.20 -23.31
N LEU A 712 22.02 9.49 -23.00
CA LEU A 712 23.03 10.55 -23.23
C LEU A 712 24.27 10.43 -22.33
N ILE A 713 24.10 9.93 -21.10
CA ILE A 713 25.21 9.78 -20.13
C ILE A 713 25.99 8.48 -20.37
N TYR A 714 25.38 7.48 -21.01
CA TYR A 714 26.01 6.19 -21.36
C TYR A 714 26.49 6.07 -22.81
N PHE A 715 26.44 7.14 -23.61
CA PHE A 715 27.21 7.18 -24.87
C PHE A 715 28.71 7.16 -24.56
N LYS A 716 29.28 5.95 -24.59
CA LYS A 716 30.71 5.72 -24.79
C LYS A 716 31.03 5.71 -26.28
#